data_AF-A0A0D6LWL2-F1
#
_entry.id   AF-A0A0D6LWL2-F1
#
_cell.length_a   1.000
_cell.length_b   1.000
_cell.length_c   1.000
_cell.angle_alpha   90.00
_cell.angle_beta   90.00
_cell.angle_gamma   90.00
#
_symmetry.space_group_name_H-M   'P 1'
#
loop_
_entity.id
_entity.type
_entity.pdbx_description
1 polymer ?
#
loop_
_entity_poly.entity_id
_entity_poly.type
_entity_poly.pdbx_seq_one_letter_code
_entity_poly.pdbx_strand_id
1 'polypeptide(L)'
;MVASTTLADSLMTKEFAAHDKRISMLKPSSRWRVAVVTHMEILRSIRYRTASMAPTAISREDVLKYDTFLFDADGVLWTGEVPIPGAIDFVTTLMKSGKRVFIISNNSTKTPEQYLAKIERVGFKGLTREQLITPAIVLAMYFKDRPEYAGQPIYLMGVDNLKKTLDTIGGVRCFGSGPDVFSGTDQDFIYNFDMSVIPKAVVCSYDCHLSYMKIMKAATFLKREEVEFLVTNEDYTFPGPNPKIVVPGAGAVSSTVRAVSGRTPTVFGKPHKPIGDYLKKHHHIDPSKTVMFGDRLDTDIQFANDNGFTSCLMLTGVNTFSTTNVAWKSEDGKDESGEKPDQLPKQQGWISKLLTGQQMDPSGWQKQSHSSLLSTSEHIYEFATHNYRPGEKEKYLDAFGKYKQEVNNKLPSVALIGSWTVSYGRTRDQAIHLWRHTNGYKDVDSSIQMHSSAGAVSAADAEVAKLCGRRKNIIVKSFSYWREPEQRPPSHVYDLRSYVLTPGSMIEWATAWAKGITFRRDANQDVGGFFAQVGQLYIVYHIWAYPSMCARNETRHATWAKPGWDATVAYTVPLIKKMQSKIMTPTKYSQLQFSLNYRSFFSIIMANPFDDDYKSSSATSNKKLKSYTMRSDNIEDEADYYEREIEKYMQESLDSTERSRRHLENSEKLGAQTAQDLLEQREKLERTERNLDEIHRTTQITQRNLNSLKSVFGGFFKNKFSRKPPDAVPEMPQSKSASRLNDTVAELNTGGSSASFSGTASAPQSTLSESSRNAIKGTRWEAMDNQIDENLDAMTKNLRNLRRLGEDLGREVDEQNQMLDRIQTKADRNDAIVRVQDKQMQKILGSETKAEEAAGTNYTPNLDPSTKMSLAMKATSFFR
;
A
#
# COMPACT_ATOMS: atom_id res chain seq x y z
N MET A 1 31.42 16.71 -73.66
CA MET A 1 31.20 17.87 -72.76
C MET A 1 31.75 17.47 -71.40
N VAL A 2 33.02 17.78 -71.11
CA VAL A 2 33.46 18.95 -70.30
C VAL A 2 33.09 18.70 -68.82
N ALA A 3 34.02 18.18 -67.98
CA ALA A 3 35.06 18.92 -67.22
C ALA A 3 34.44 20.01 -66.32
N SER A 4 34.53 19.93 -64.98
CA SER A 4 35.68 20.45 -64.21
C SER A 4 35.73 19.83 -62.80
N THR A 5 36.75 19.02 -62.45
CA THR A 5 38.01 19.36 -61.72
C THR A 5 37.80 19.80 -60.26
N THR A 6 38.15 18.95 -59.27
CA THR A 6 39.46 18.78 -58.57
C THR A 6 39.89 19.95 -57.67
N LEU A 7 40.13 19.66 -56.39
CA LEU A 7 41.32 20.01 -55.57
C LEU A 7 40.91 20.03 -54.09
N ALA A 8 41.41 19.09 -53.28
CA ALA A 8 41.87 19.32 -51.89
C ALA A 8 42.20 18.02 -51.14
N ASP A 9 42.67 16.97 -51.83
CA ASP A 9 43.26 15.77 -51.20
C ASP A 9 44.79 15.88 -51.03
N SER A 10 45.34 17.10 -50.98
CA SER A 10 46.80 17.32 -50.93
C SER A 10 47.17 18.67 -50.32
N LEU A 11 46.79 18.92 -49.06
CA LEU A 11 47.43 19.92 -48.20
C LEU A 11 46.81 19.81 -46.79
N MET A 12 47.54 19.16 -45.88
CA MET A 12 47.58 19.33 -44.41
C MET A 12 48.14 18.08 -43.71
N THR A 13 49.10 17.40 -44.37
CA THR A 13 50.05 16.45 -43.75
C THR A 13 51.37 17.15 -43.39
N LYS A 14 51.30 18.42 -42.97
CA LYS A 14 52.44 19.21 -42.49
C LYS A 14 51.97 20.25 -41.48
N GLU A 15 51.67 19.81 -40.26
CA GLU A 15 51.84 20.61 -39.04
C GLU A 15 51.66 19.75 -37.77
N PHE A 16 52.20 18.52 -37.81
CA PHE A 16 52.76 17.91 -36.61
C PHE A 16 54.10 18.63 -36.34
N ALA A 17 54.29 19.11 -35.11
CA ALA A 17 55.50 19.74 -34.55
C ALA A 17 55.57 21.28 -34.54
N ALA A 18 54.72 21.95 -33.74
CA ALA A 18 55.10 23.19 -33.03
C ALA A 18 54.01 23.68 -32.04
N HIS A 19 53.74 22.95 -30.95
CA HIS A 19 53.28 23.58 -29.69
C HIS A 19 53.33 22.62 -28.49
N ASP A 20 54.48 21.95 -28.32
CA ASP A 20 54.81 21.25 -27.08
C ASP A 20 56.05 21.93 -26.46
N LYS A 21 55.80 23.01 -25.70
CA LYS A 21 56.66 23.61 -24.65
C LYS A 21 56.15 24.99 -24.25
N ARG A 22 55.27 25.03 -23.23
CA ARG A 22 55.18 26.04 -22.14
C ARG A 22 53.75 26.03 -21.57
N ILE A 23 53.55 25.21 -20.54
CA ILE A 23 53.29 25.66 -19.16
C ILE A 23 53.05 24.39 -18.35
N SER A 24 54.18 23.83 -17.89
CA SER A 24 54.26 23.10 -16.64
C SER A 24 54.02 24.11 -15.51
N MET A 25 52.88 24.04 -14.84
CA MET A 25 52.64 24.45 -13.45
C MET A 25 51.13 24.44 -13.23
N LEU A 26 50.60 23.35 -12.67
CA LEU A 26 49.49 23.29 -11.70
C LEU A 26 49.28 21.81 -11.31
N LYS A 27 49.19 21.58 -9.99
CA LYS A 27 49.21 20.27 -9.32
C LYS A 27 47.99 19.39 -9.68
N PRO A 28 48.09 18.05 -9.61
CA PRO A 28 47.01 17.16 -9.99
C PRO A 28 45.95 17.05 -8.87
N SER A 29 44.72 17.49 -9.14
CA SER A 29 43.52 16.97 -8.48
C SER A 29 42.93 15.87 -9.36
N SER A 30 42.84 14.67 -8.80
CA SER A 30 42.46 13.44 -9.49
C SER A 30 40.96 13.39 -9.79
N ARG A 31 40.59 13.49 -11.06
CA ARG A 31 39.29 13.03 -11.58
C ARG A 31 39.44 12.53 -13.02
N TRP A 32 39.08 11.25 -13.21
CA TRP A 32 38.82 10.52 -14.45
C TRP A 32 40.01 10.32 -15.43
N ARG A 33 40.52 9.07 -15.48
CA ARG A 33 41.19 8.53 -16.67
C ARG A 33 40.20 7.63 -17.40
N VAL A 34 39.76 8.02 -18.59
CA VAL A 34 39.09 7.13 -19.54
C VAL A 34 40.11 6.84 -20.64
N ALA A 35 40.36 5.57 -20.92
CA ALA A 35 41.17 5.13 -22.05
C ALA A 35 40.33 5.25 -23.34
N VAL A 36 40.87 5.95 -24.33
CA VAL A 36 40.31 6.12 -25.67
C VAL A 36 40.63 4.87 -26.50
N VAL A 37 39.61 4.23 -27.08
CA VAL A 37 39.76 3.30 -28.20
C VAL A 37 38.87 3.78 -29.35
N THR A 38 39.45 3.80 -30.55
CA THR A 38 39.10 4.60 -31.73
C THR A 38 37.96 4.05 -32.60
N HIS A 39 36.95 4.90 -32.84
CA HIS A 39 36.16 5.21 -34.06
C HIS A 39 35.72 4.15 -35.11
N MET A 40 35.97 2.85 -34.95
CA MET A 40 35.50 1.80 -35.89
C MET A 40 34.38 0.90 -35.33
N GLU A 41 33.97 1.05 -34.06
CA GLU A 41 32.87 0.27 -33.46
C GLU A 41 31.50 0.98 -33.47
N ILE A 42 31.46 2.28 -33.76
CA ILE A 42 30.22 3.09 -33.74
C ILE A 42 29.26 2.69 -34.88
N LEU A 43 29.76 2.10 -35.98
CA LEU A 43 28.92 1.63 -37.07
C LEU A 43 28.38 0.19 -36.90
N ARG A 44 28.87 -0.57 -35.91
CA ARG A 44 28.25 -1.87 -35.53
C ARG A 44 27.15 -1.72 -34.47
N SER A 45 27.11 -0.62 -33.71
CA SER A 45 26.14 -0.43 -32.62
C SER A 45 24.77 0.13 -33.04
N ILE A 46 24.59 0.50 -34.31
CA ILE A 46 23.32 1.08 -34.81
C ILE A 46 22.30 0.01 -35.26
N ARG A 47 22.68 -1.28 -35.36
CA ARG A 47 21.77 -2.37 -35.76
C ARG A 47 21.11 -3.18 -34.63
N TYR A 48 21.28 -2.80 -33.36
CA TYR A 48 20.68 -3.49 -32.20
C TYR A 48 19.77 -2.60 -31.34
N ARG A 49 18.94 -1.74 -31.95
CA ARG A 49 17.86 -1.03 -31.23
C ARG A 49 16.49 -1.39 -31.80
N THR A 50 16.04 -2.61 -31.52
CA THR A 50 14.63 -3.08 -31.55
C THR A 50 14.56 -4.56 -31.15
N ALA A 51 15.25 -4.93 -30.08
CA ALA A 51 15.00 -6.19 -29.40
C ALA A 51 14.54 -5.87 -27.97
N SER A 52 13.34 -6.30 -27.64
CA SER A 52 12.88 -6.46 -26.26
C SER A 52 13.95 -7.26 -25.51
N MET A 53 14.69 -6.60 -24.61
CA MET A 53 15.57 -7.33 -23.69
C MET A 53 14.67 -8.00 -22.65
N ALA A 54 14.43 -9.29 -22.83
CA ALA A 54 14.17 -10.18 -21.70
C ALA A 54 15.30 -9.99 -20.66
N PRO A 55 15.04 -10.15 -19.34
CA PRO A 55 16.10 -10.07 -18.34
C PRO A 55 17.24 -11.00 -18.75
N THR A 56 18.44 -10.45 -18.92
CA THR A 56 19.62 -11.21 -19.31
C THR A 56 19.82 -12.30 -18.28
N ALA A 57 19.70 -13.57 -18.68
CA ALA A 57 20.07 -14.68 -17.82
C ALA A 57 21.57 -14.52 -17.49
N ILE A 58 21.90 -14.25 -16.24
CA ILE A 58 23.29 -14.13 -15.79
C ILE A 58 23.88 -15.54 -15.73
N SER A 59 24.98 -15.78 -16.43
CA SER A 59 25.62 -17.09 -16.44
C SER A 59 26.27 -17.41 -15.08
N ARG A 60 26.47 -18.69 -14.78
CA ARG A 60 27.22 -19.12 -13.59
C ARG A 60 28.64 -18.53 -13.57
N GLU A 61 29.27 -18.43 -14.74
CA GLU A 61 30.62 -17.87 -14.91
C GLU A 61 30.65 -16.37 -14.61
N ASP A 62 29.62 -15.63 -15.02
CA ASP A 62 29.47 -14.21 -14.73
C ASP A 62 29.31 -13.91 -13.23
N VAL A 63 28.70 -14.82 -12.48
CA VAL A 63 28.58 -14.71 -11.03
C VAL A 63 29.89 -15.10 -10.34
N LEU A 64 30.53 -16.18 -10.78
CA LEU A 64 31.73 -16.72 -10.12
C LEU A 64 33.01 -15.89 -10.33
N LYS A 65 33.00 -14.88 -11.21
CA LYS A 65 34.12 -13.93 -11.38
C LYS A 65 34.37 -13.03 -10.17
N TYR A 66 33.36 -12.87 -9.31
CA TYR A 66 33.49 -12.09 -8.08
C TYR A 66 34.11 -12.92 -6.96
N ASP A 67 34.91 -12.28 -6.10
CA ASP A 67 35.57 -12.94 -4.98
C ASP A 67 34.82 -12.72 -3.65
N THR A 68 34.11 -11.59 -3.55
CA THR A 68 33.34 -11.20 -2.37
C THR A 68 31.88 -10.92 -2.70
N PHE A 69 30.98 -11.49 -1.91
CA PHE A 69 29.54 -11.39 -2.05
C PHE A 69 28.95 -10.77 -0.79
N LEU A 70 28.27 -9.64 -0.96
CA LEU A 70 27.54 -8.94 0.07
C LEU A 70 26.04 -9.18 -0.18
N PHE A 71 25.30 -9.59 0.85
CA PHE A 71 23.86 -9.81 0.75
C PHE A 71 23.15 -8.92 1.76
N ASP A 72 22.11 -8.21 1.32
CA ASP A 72 21.08 -7.79 2.25
C ASP A 72 20.38 -9.03 2.85
N ALA A 73 19.71 -8.84 3.99
CA ALA A 73 19.04 -9.88 4.73
C ALA A 73 17.54 -9.98 4.39
N ASP A 74 16.78 -8.98 4.81
CA ASP A 74 15.32 -9.00 4.81
C ASP A 74 14.79 -8.58 3.43
N GLY A 75 14.30 -9.53 2.64
CA GLY A 75 13.89 -9.32 1.24
C GLY A 75 14.86 -9.91 0.21
N VAL A 76 16.04 -10.37 0.64
CA VAL A 76 17.06 -11.00 -0.22
C VAL A 76 17.37 -12.44 0.21
N LEU A 77 17.66 -12.67 1.49
CA LEU A 77 17.94 -14.02 2.02
C LEU A 77 16.72 -14.64 2.69
N TRP A 78 15.89 -13.84 3.35
CA TRP A 78 14.67 -14.30 4.04
C TRP A 78 13.60 -13.21 4.11
N THR A 79 12.38 -13.62 4.47
CA THR A 79 11.30 -12.72 4.86
C THR A 79 10.80 -13.14 6.24
N GLY A 80 11.09 -12.32 7.26
CA GLY A 80 10.81 -12.68 8.65
C GLY A 80 11.69 -13.85 9.12
N GLU A 81 11.07 -15.00 9.35
CA GLU A 81 11.73 -16.27 9.76
C GLU A 81 11.76 -17.30 8.61
N VAL A 82 11.27 -16.96 7.41
CA VAL A 82 11.18 -17.88 6.28
C VAL A 82 12.29 -17.56 5.26
N PRO A 83 13.17 -18.52 4.91
CA PRO A 83 14.19 -18.30 3.89
C PRO A 83 13.58 -18.12 2.50
N ILE A 84 14.19 -17.27 1.67
CA ILE A 84 13.80 -17.15 0.26
C ILE A 84 14.21 -18.44 -0.48
N PRO A 85 13.31 -19.01 -1.31
CA PRO A 85 13.62 -20.24 -2.04
C PRO A 85 14.92 -20.14 -2.85
N GLY A 86 15.81 -21.12 -2.67
CA GLY A 86 17.13 -21.18 -3.32
C GLY A 86 18.23 -20.33 -2.66
N ALA A 87 17.92 -19.44 -1.71
CA ALA A 87 18.93 -18.58 -1.08
C ALA A 87 19.94 -19.38 -0.24
N ILE A 88 19.47 -20.38 0.52
CA ILE A 88 20.34 -21.25 1.33
C ILE A 88 21.31 -22.02 0.45
N ASP A 89 20.81 -22.65 -0.62
CA ASP A 89 21.64 -23.43 -1.55
C ASP A 89 22.66 -22.54 -2.26
N PHE A 90 22.26 -21.33 -2.64
CA PHE A 90 23.14 -20.36 -3.29
C PHE A 90 24.28 -19.92 -2.36
N VAL A 91 23.96 -19.44 -1.15
CA VAL A 91 24.98 -19.02 -0.17
C VAL A 91 25.90 -20.18 0.22
N THR A 92 25.34 -21.37 0.44
CA THR A 92 26.12 -22.57 0.74
C THR A 92 27.09 -22.92 -0.39
N THR A 93 26.64 -22.82 -1.64
CA THR A 93 27.46 -23.10 -2.83
C THR A 93 28.60 -22.09 -2.97
N LEU A 94 28.35 -20.81 -2.72
CA LEU A 94 29.38 -19.77 -2.75
C LEU A 94 30.46 -20.02 -1.69
N MET A 95 30.07 -20.33 -0.45
CA MET A 95 31.01 -20.63 0.63
C MET A 95 31.84 -21.90 0.33
N LYS A 96 31.21 -22.97 -0.18
CA LYS A 96 31.91 -24.19 -0.61
C LYS A 96 32.89 -23.94 -1.77
N SER A 97 32.64 -22.93 -2.59
CA SER A 97 33.50 -22.53 -3.70
C SER A 97 34.65 -21.59 -3.27
N GLY A 98 34.86 -21.39 -1.97
CA GLY A 98 35.91 -20.53 -1.43
C GLY A 98 35.63 -19.03 -1.56
N LYS A 99 34.39 -18.63 -1.87
CA LYS A 99 34.00 -17.21 -1.97
C LYS A 99 33.73 -16.62 -0.60
N ARG A 100 34.07 -15.33 -0.44
CA ARG A 100 33.80 -14.60 0.81
C ARG A 100 32.36 -14.09 0.81
N VAL A 101 31.58 -14.50 1.80
CA VAL A 101 30.17 -14.09 1.93
C VAL A 101 29.99 -13.22 3.17
N PHE A 102 29.28 -12.11 3.02
CA PHE A 102 28.88 -11.22 4.11
C PHE A 102 27.38 -10.94 4.06
N ILE A 103 26.74 -10.92 5.23
CA ILE A 103 25.36 -10.45 5.40
C ILE A 103 25.42 -9.02 5.94
N ILE A 104 24.83 -8.08 5.22
CA ILE A 104 24.78 -6.66 5.58
C ILE A 104 23.33 -6.23 5.79
N SER A 105 22.92 -6.02 7.04
CA SER A 105 21.54 -5.63 7.38
C SER A 105 21.51 -4.30 8.11
N ASN A 106 20.56 -3.41 7.77
CA ASN A 106 20.31 -2.18 8.54
C ASN A 106 19.64 -2.42 9.90
N ASN A 107 19.27 -3.66 10.24
CA ASN A 107 18.60 -3.98 11.49
C ASN A 107 19.55 -3.94 12.69
N SER A 108 19.35 -2.95 13.58
CA SER A 108 20.14 -2.71 14.80
C SER A 108 19.43 -3.15 16.09
N THR A 109 18.35 -3.92 16.00
CA THR A 109 17.49 -4.29 17.16
C THR A 109 17.96 -5.53 17.93
N LYS A 110 18.87 -6.32 17.37
CA LYS A 110 19.37 -7.57 17.94
C LYS A 110 20.86 -7.47 18.25
N THR A 111 21.33 -8.20 19.25
CA THR A 111 22.77 -8.38 19.45
C THR A 111 23.35 -9.25 18.33
N PRO A 112 24.67 -9.20 18.08
CA PRO A 112 25.29 -10.07 17.08
C PRO A 112 25.02 -11.56 17.32
N GLU A 113 25.02 -12.01 18.58
CA GLU A 113 24.75 -13.40 18.96
C GLU A 113 23.30 -13.80 18.66
N GLN A 114 22.33 -12.93 18.98
CA GLN A 114 20.92 -13.15 18.65
C GLN A 114 20.68 -13.21 17.13
N TYR A 115 21.42 -12.39 16.38
CA TYR A 115 21.31 -12.35 14.93
C TYR A 115 21.93 -13.59 14.28
N LEU A 116 23.09 -14.05 14.75
CA LEU A 116 23.70 -15.32 14.32
C LEU A 116 22.78 -16.51 14.62
N ALA A 117 22.20 -16.56 15.82
CA ALA A 117 21.23 -17.59 16.17
C ALA A 117 19.98 -17.57 15.27
N LYS A 118 19.57 -16.38 14.78
CA LYS A 118 18.51 -16.28 13.76
C LYS A 118 18.98 -16.87 12.43
N ILE A 119 20.16 -16.49 11.95
CA ILE A 119 20.74 -16.95 10.68
C ILE A 119 20.80 -18.48 10.65
N GLU A 120 21.26 -19.11 11.73
CA GLU A 120 21.31 -20.57 11.85
C GLU A 120 19.91 -21.21 11.86
N ARG A 121 18.96 -20.61 12.58
CA ARG A 121 17.56 -21.10 12.65
C ARG A 121 16.84 -21.06 11.31
N VAL A 122 17.07 -20.00 10.53
CA VAL A 122 16.52 -19.84 9.18
C VAL A 122 17.13 -20.86 8.20
N GLY A 123 18.31 -21.40 8.51
CA GLY A 123 18.93 -22.52 7.80
C GLY A 123 20.29 -22.21 7.17
N PHE A 124 20.80 -20.99 7.34
CA PHE A 124 22.13 -20.62 6.85
C PHE A 124 23.20 -21.04 7.86
N LYS A 125 23.96 -22.09 7.53
CA LYS A 125 25.00 -22.66 8.41
C LYS A 125 26.39 -22.19 8.01
N GLY A 126 27.27 -22.05 9.01
CA GLY A 126 28.70 -21.76 8.79
C GLY A 126 29.07 -20.29 8.60
N LEU A 127 28.13 -19.36 8.86
CA LEU A 127 28.41 -17.93 8.88
C LEU A 127 28.91 -17.50 10.27
N THR A 128 30.00 -16.74 10.31
CA THR A 128 30.60 -16.26 11.55
C THR A 128 30.21 -14.82 11.88
N ARG A 129 30.58 -14.35 13.08
CA ARG A 129 30.34 -12.97 13.52
C ARG A 129 30.96 -11.94 12.59
N GLU A 130 32.15 -12.23 12.08
CA GLU A 130 32.91 -11.36 11.17
C GLU A 130 32.22 -11.20 9.81
N GLN A 131 31.34 -12.15 9.45
CA GLN A 131 30.57 -12.13 8.21
C GLN A 131 29.23 -11.41 8.37
N LEU A 132 28.84 -11.05 9.59
CA LEU A 132 27.62 -10.31 9.88
C LEU A 132 27.96 -8.83 10.12
N ILE A 133 27.47 -7.96 9.24
CA ILE A 133 27.65 -6.52 9.34
C ILE A 133 26.31 -5.83 9.58
N THR A 134 26.22 -5.09 10.68
CA THR A 134 25.05 -4.26 11.00
C THR A 134 25.50 -2.89 11.49
N PRO A 135 24.66 -1.84 11.38
CA PRO A 135 25.01 -0.53 11.91
C PRO A 135 25.37 -0.53 13.40
N ALA A 136 24.81 -1.47 14.17
CA ALA A 136 25.15 -1.65 15.58
C ALA A 136 26.63 -2.05 15.76
N ILE A 137 27.12 -2.97 14.94
CA ILE A 137 28.53 -3.41 14.94
C ILE A 137 29.44 -2.30 14.44
N VAL A 138 29.06 -1.64 13.35
CA VAL A 138 29.85 -0.53 12.77
C VAL A 138 29.98 0.62 13.77
N LEU A 139 28.87 1.01 14.43
CA LEU A 139 28.88 2.05 15.46
C LEU A 139 29.67 1.64 16.71
N ALA A 140 29.58 0.38 17.15
CA ALA A 140 30.40 -0.11 18.25
C ALA A 140 31.89 -0.03 17.91
N MET A 141 32.27 -0.44 16.69
CA MET A 141 33.66 -0.39 16.24
C MET A 141 34.14 1.05 16.02
N TYR A 142 33.26 1.98 15.63
CA TYR A 142 33.55 3.41 15.59
C TYR A 142 33.96 3.95 16.96
N PHE A 143 33.27 3.55 18.03
CA PHE A 143 33.66 3.91 19.39
C PHE A 143 34.95 3.21 19.82
N LYS A 144 35.08 1.92 19.53
CA LYS A 144 36.26 1.13 19.91
C LYS A 144 37.55 1.63 19.26
N ASP A 145 37.47 2.05 18.00
CA ASP A 145 38.62 2.57 17.23
C ASP A 145 39.04 3.98 17.68
N ARG A 146 38.32 4.60 18.63
CA ARG A 146 38.50 5.99 19.08
C ARG A 146 38.66 6.07 20.60
N PRO A 147 39.91 6.19 21.09
CA PRO A 147 40.20 6.18 22.53
C PRO A 147 39.41 7.21 23.36
N GLU A 148 39.02 8.32 22.76
CA GLU A 148 38.23 9.38 23.40
C GLU A 148 36.81 8.94 23.81
N TYR A 149 36.30 7.83 23.28
CA TYR A 149 35.01 7.24 23.67
C TYR A 149 35.11 6.22 24.80
N ALA A 150 36.30 5.74 25.14
CA ALA A 150 36.48 4.68 26.12
C ALA A 150 35.86 5.08 27.48
N GLY A 151 34.89 4.30 27.95
CA GLY A 151 34.16 4.53 29.21
C GLY A 151 33.25 5.77 29.23
N GLN A 152 33.12 6.49 28.11
CA GLN A 152 32.32 7.72 28.06
C GLN A 152 30.82 7.43 28.13
N PRO A 153 30.03 8.32 28.75
CA PRO A 153 28.58 8.23 28.76
C PRO A 153 28.02 8.52 27.36
N ILE A 154 27.12 7.66 26.88
CA ILE A 154 26.44 7.81 25.58
C ILE A 154 24.94 7.80 25.83
N TYR A 155 24.24 8.86 25.42
CA TYR A 155 22.80 8.90 25.53
C TYR A 155 22.20 8.12 24.36
N LEU A 156 21.50 7.01 24.66
CA LEU A 156 20.97 6.09 23.68
C LEU A 156 19.44 6.15 23.66
N MET A 157 18.89 6.62 22.56
CA MET A 157 17.49 6.43 22.19
C MET A 157 17.38 5.14 21.37
N GLY A 158 17.25 4.01 22.06
CA GLY A 158 17.20 2.70 21.42
C GLY A 158 16.93 1.55 22.41
N VAL A 159 16.84 0.35 21.86
CA VAL A 159 16.59 -0.88 22.63
C VAL A 159 17.80 -1.38 23.42
N ASP A 160 17.56 -2.15 24.48
CA ASP A 160 18.61 -2.70 25.36
C ASP A 160 19.60 -3.63 24.65
N ASN A 161 19.19 -4.30 23.56
CA ASN A 161 20.12 -5.12 22.78
C ASN A 161 21.21 -4.27 22.10
N LEU A 162 20.85 -3.07 21.62
CA LEU A 162 21.82 -2.14 21.06
C LEU A 162 22.72 -1.60 22.18
N LYS A 163 22.16 -1.25 23.34
CA LYS A 163 22.92 -0.88 24.54
C LYS A 163 23.99 -1.92 24.86
N LYS A 164 23.62 -3.19 24.96
CA LYS A 164 24.56 -4.29 25.24
C LYS A 164 25.68 -4.36 24.20
N THR A 165 25.34 -4.20 22.92
CA THR A 165 26.32 -4.24 21.82
C THR A 165 27.33 -3.09 21.94
N LEU A 166 26.86 -1.86 22.19
CA LEU A 166 27.71 -0.69 22.34
C LEU A 166 28.56 -0.76 23.62
N ASP A 167 27.98 -1.17 24.74
CA ASP A 167 28.69 -1.31 26.02
C ASP A 167 29.82 -2.36 25.92
N THR A 168 29.51 -3.54 25.35
CA THR A 168 30.45 -4.68 25.32
C THR A 168 31.50 -4.58 24.22
N ILE A 169 31.11 -4.19 23.01
CA ILE A 169 32.03 -4.13 21.86
C ILE A 169 32.66 -2.74 21.75
N GLY A 170 31.85 -1.69 21.92
CA GLY A 170 32.28 -0.31 21.78
C GLY A 170 33.01 0.25 23.00
N GLY A 171 32.91 -0.40 24.15
CA GLY A 171 33.60 0.02 25.37
C GLY A 171 33.08 1.36 25.92
N VAL A 172 31.83 1.70 25.63
CA VAL A 172 31.15 2.92 26.11
C VAL A 172 30.19 2.60 27.26
N ARG A 173 29.61 3.64 27.89
CA ARG A 173 28.55 3.48 28.88
C ARG A 173 27.25 4.11 28.39
N CYS A 174 26.39 3.31 27.76
CA CYS A 174 25.10 3.78 27.29
C CYS A 174 24.10 3.98 28.44
N PHE A 175 23.27 5.01 28.35
CA PHE A 175 22.12 5.25 29.24
C PHE A 175 20.94 5.83 28.46
N GLY A 176 19.72 5.73 29.01
CA GLY A 176 18.50 6.22 28.36
C GLY A 176 17.72 5.19 27.54
N SER A 177 18.16 3.93 27.46
CA SER A 177 17.32 2.84 26.93
C SER A 177 16.18 2.53 27.91
N GLY A 178 15.04 2.04 27.40
CA GLY A 178 13.84 1.78 28.22
C GLY A 178 12.93 3.02 28.38
N PRO A 179 11.83 2.92 29.16
CA PRO A 179 10.91 4.03 29.38
C PRO A 179 11.50 5.10 30.30
N ASP A 180 11.24 6.38 29.99
CA ASP A 180 11.41 7.46 30.98
C ASP A 180 10.23 7.39 31.97
N VAL A 181 10.51 7.12 33.24
CA VAL A 181 9.51 7.08 34.31
C VAL A 181 9.35 8.49 34.89
N PHE A 182 8.10 8.96 35.01
CA PHE A 182 7.80 10.24 35.65
C PHE A 182 6.72 10.08 36.74
N SER A 183 6.92 10.79 37.85
CA SER A 183 5.96 10.93 38.94
C SER A 183 5.51 12.39 39.03
N GLY A 184 4.26 12.68 38.64
CA GLY A 184 3.67 14.02 38.69
C GLY A 184 2.57 14.19 37.64
N THR A 185 1.76 15.24 37.77
CA THR A 185 0.56 15.47 36.92
C THR A 185 0.66 16.64 35.96
N ASP A 186 1.79 17.35 35.87
CA ASP A 186 1.95 18.51 34.97
C ASP A 186 3.38 18.65 34.39
N GLN A 187 3.60 19.70 33.58
CA GLN A 187 4.84 20.09 32.86
C GLN A 187 6.12 20.22 33.71
N ASP A 188 6.09 19.81 34.99
CA ASP A 188 7.20 19.79 35.93
C ASP A 188 8.44 19.08 35.39
N PHE A 189 8.25 18.12 34.48
CA PHE A 189 9.34 17.42 33.81
C PHE A 189 10.24 18.34 32.96
N ILE A 190 9.75 19.52 32.56
CA ILE A 190 10.52 20.54 31.84
C ILE A 190 11.48 21.27 32.80
N TYR A 191 11.07 21.46 34.05
CA TYR A 191 11.85 22.18 35.07
C TYR A 191 12.81 21.25 35.84
N ASN A 192 12.44 19.98 36.02
CA ASN A 192 13.20 18.98 36.78
C ASN A 192 14.00 18.05 35.86
N PHE A 193 14.93 18.63 35.10
CA PHE A 193 15.77 17.90 34.16
C PHE A 193 17.16 17.62 34.75
N ASP A 194 17.46 16.34 35.05
CA ASP A 194 18.79 15.94 35.50
C ASP A 194 19.82 16.03 34.36
N MET A 195 20.71 17.01 34.48
CA MET A 195 21.81 17.30 33.57
C MET A 195 23.18 16.92 34.14
N SER A 196 23.23 16.16 35.24
CA SER A 196 24.48 15.77 35.90
C SER A 196 25.41 14.94 35.01
N VAL A 197 24.85 14.17 34.09
CA VAL A 197 25.60 13.37 33.12
C VAL A 197 25.49 14.00 31.73
N ILE A 198 26.57 14.61 31.26
CA ILE A 198 26.68 15.12 29.89
C ILE A 198 27.24 13.99 29.01
N PRO A 199 26.48 13.48 28.03
CA PRO A 199 26.96 12.41 27.15
C PRO A 199 27.99 12.95 26.16
N LYS A 200 28.93 12.11 25.74
CA LYS A 200 29.85 12.41 24.64
C LYS A 200 29.15 12.37 23.27
N ALA A 201 28.11 11.56 23.15
CA ALA A 201 27.28 11.46 21.95
C ALA A 201 25.83 11.11 22.28
N VAL A 202 24.92 11.54 21.40
CA VAL A 202 23.53 11.09 21.33
C VAL A 202 23.41 10.10 20.18
N VAL A 203 22.97 8.88 20.48
CA VAL A 203 22.73 7.82 19.50
C VAL A 203 21.23 7.59 19.35
N CYS A 204 20.70 7.71 18.14
CA CYS A 204 19.32 7.33 17.83
C CYS A 204 19.26 6.03 17.02
N SER A 205 18.30 5.19 17.40
CA SER A 205 17.97 3.93 16.75
C SER A 205 16.45 3.69 16.83
N TYR A 206 15.99 2.49 16.48
CA TYR A 206 14.66 2.05 16.85
C TYR A 206 14.51 2.04 18.37
N ASP A 207 13.49 2.76 18.86
CA ASP A 207 13.16 2.88 20.28
C ASP A 207 11.64 2.74 20.47
N CYS A 208 11.20 1.61 21.02
CA CYS A 208 9.79 1.37 21.36
C CYS A 208 9.30 2.22 22.56
N HIS A 209 10.20 2.93 23.23
CA HIS A 209 9.91 3.81 24.36
C HIS A 209 10.17 5.28 24.03
N LEU A 210 10.09 5.65 22.74
CA LEU A 210 10.17 7.03 22.32
C LEU A 210 9.15 7.88 23.10
N SER A 211 9.63 8.95 23.74
CA SER A 211 8.81 9.85 24.52
C SER A 211 9.22 11.30 24.26
N TYR A 212 8.32 12.24 24.57
CA TYR A 212 8.64 13.67 24.52
C TYR A 212 9.87 14.00 25.37
N MET A 213 10.01 13.34 26.53
CA MET A 213 11.17 13.49 27.41
C MET A 213 12.46 13.12 26.70
N LYS A 214 12.53 11.93 26.08
CA LYS A 214 13.75 11.52 25.35
C LYS A 214 14.14 12.49 24.26
N ILE A 215 13.15 12.99 23.51
CA ILE A 215 13.36 14.00 22.46
C ILE A 215 13.93 15.28 23.08
N MET A 216 13.35 15.75 24.18
CA MET A 216 13.83 16.92 24.92
C MET A 216 15.25 16.72 25.47
N LYS A 217 15.57 15.53 26.04
CA LYS A 217 16.91 15.18 26.53
C LYS A 217 17.93 15.24 25.40
N ALA A 218 17.64 14.53 24.31
CA ALA A 218 18.49 14.47 23.13
C ALA A 218 18.75 15.86 22.56
N ALA A 219 17.70 16.66 22.34
CA ALA A 219 17.85 18.01 21.82
C ALA A 219 18.63 18.92 22.76
N THR A 220 18.43 18.79 24.08
CA THR A 220 19.17 19.57 25.09
C THR A 220 20.64 19.21 25.14
N PHE A 221 20.99 17.92 25.05
CA PHE A 221 22.38 17.49 24.93
C PHE A 221 23.01 18.01 23.63
N LEU A 222 22.28 17.94 22.52
CA LEU A 222 22.74 18.37 21.18
C LEU A 222 22.85 19.89 20.99
N LYS A 223 22.41 20.72 21.95
CA LYS A 223 22.75 22.16 21.98
C LYS A 223 24.26 22.40 22.13
N ARG A 224 24.97 21.44 22.71
CA ARG A 224 26.43 21.45 22.85
C ARG A 224 27.06 20.96 21.55
N GLU A 225 27.99 21.73 20.99
CA GLU A 225 28.64 21.39 19.72
C GLU A 225 29.54 20.16 19.87
N GLU A 226 30.15 19.98 21.05
CA GLU A 226 31.03 18.87 21.38
C GLU A 226 30.33 17.51 21.55
N VAL A 227 28.99 17.52 21.63
CA VAL A 227 28.18 16.30 21.68
C VAL A 227 27.88 15.85 20.25
N GLU A 228 28.36 14.67 19.88
CA GLU A 228 28.13 14.11 18.55
C GLU A 228 26.70 13.58 18.40
N PHE A 229 26.13 13.74 17.21
CA PHE A 229 24.82 13.19 16.86
C PHE A 229 25.00 12.00 15.91
N LEU A 230 24.62 10.81 16.36
CA LEU A 230 24.88 9.54 15.67
C LEU A 230 23.57 8.76 15.48
N VAL A 231 23.40 8.11 14.34
CA VAL A 231 22.19 7.35 14.01
C VAL A 231 22.55 5.99 13.40
N THR A 232 21.90 4.93 13.84
CA THR A 232 22.16 3.58 13.29
C THR A 232 21.76 3.48 11.81
N ASN A 233 20.52 3.82 11.47
CA ASN A 233 20.04 3.88 10.08
C ASN A 233 18.91 4.92 9.95
N GLU A 234 18.56 5.28 8.72
CA GLU A 234 17.48 6.23 8.42
C GLU A 234 16.21 5.57 7.91
N ASP A 235 16.08 4.25 8.06
CA ASP A 235 14.87 3.55 7.64
C ASP A 235 13.70 4.03 8.51
N TYR A 236 12.71 4.66 7.87
CA TYR A 236 11.50 5.16 8.54
C TYR A 236 10.61 4.03 9.05
N THR A 237 10.66 2.87 8.38
CA THR A 237 9.87 1.69 8.71
C THR A 237 10.70 0.43 8.49
N PHE A 238 10.38 -0.63 9.24
CA PHE A 238 10.92 -1.96 9.01
C PHE A 238 9.81 -3.01 9.17
N PRO A 239 9.94 -4.20 8.56
CA PRO A 239 8.92 -5.24 8.63
C PRO A 239 8.76 -5.74 10.08
N GLY A 240 7.54 -5.62 10.61
CA GLY A 240 7.13 -6.21 11.89
C GLY A 240 6.56 -7.63 11.71
N PRO A 241 6.33 -8.35 12.82
CA PRO A 241 5.74 -9.70 12.79
C PRO A 241 4.33 -9.72 12.20
N ASN A 242 3.60 -8.60 12.27
CA ASN A 242 2.31 -8.42 11.62
C ASN A 242 2.49 -7.52 10.39
N PRO A 243 2.33 -8.04 9.15
CA PRO A 243 2.51 -7.25 7.93
C PRO A 243 1.45 -6.15 7.75
N LYS A 244 0.37 -6.15 8.53
CA LYS A 244 -0.67 -5.10 8.53
C LYS A 244 -0.30 -3.88 9.37
N ILE A 245 0.74 -3.97 10.19
CA ILE A 245 1.15 -2.92 11.12
C ILE A 245 2.42 -2.25 10.59
N VAL A 246 2.38 -0.94 10.47
CA VAL A 246 3.57 -0.14 10.16
C VAL A 246 4.36 0.08 11.45
N VAL A 247 5.57 -0.47 11.52
CA VAL A 247 6.46 -0.29 12.68
C VAL A 247 7.43 0.85 12.39
N PRO A 248 7.45 1.93 13.21
CA PRO A 248 8.41 3.02 13.06
C PRO A 248 9.85 2.52 13.26
N GLY A 249 10.76 2.91 12.39
CA GLY A 249 12.19 2.60 12.45
C GLY A 249 13.03 3.72 13.06
N ALA A 250 14.36 3.59 12.95
CA ALA A 250 15.31 4.59 13.47
C ALA A 250 15.24 5.94 12.74
N GLY A 251 14.80 5.94 11.47
CA GLY A 251 14.55 7.16 10.71
C GLY A 251 13.48 8.04 11.36
N ALA A 252 12.42 7.44 11.92
CA ALA A 252 11.35 8.19 12.61
C ALA A 252 11.89 8.86 13.89
N VAL A 253 12.59 8.11 14.74
CA VAL A 253 13.19 8.62 15.99
C VAL A 253 14.18 9.74 15.71
N SER A 254 15.11 9.52 14.79
CA SER A 254 16.13 10.51 14.46
C SER A 254 15.56 11.75 13.77
N SER A 255 14.50 11.61 12.97
CA SER A 255 13.83 12.76 12.33
C SER A 255 13.23 13.71 13.35
N THR A 256 12.60 13.20 14.41
CA THR A 256 12.06 14.06 15.49
C THR A 256 13.19 14.80 16.22
N VAL A 257 14.29 14.12 16.53
CA VAL A 257 15.45 14.75 17.18
C VAL A 257 16.11 15.79 16.26
N ARG A 258 16.23 15.53 14.96
CA ARG A 258 16.73 16.51 13.97
C ARG A 258 15.85 17.76 13.93
N ALA A 259 14.53 17.58 13.85
CA ALA A 259 13.59 18.69 13.76
C ALA A 259 13.68 19.62 14.99
N VAL A 260 13.88 19.06 16.18
CA VAL A 260 13.95 19.85 17.42
C VAL A 260 15.36 20.40 17.68
N SER A 261 16.42 19.66 17.37
CA SER A 261 17.81 20.08 17.64
C SER A 261 18.43 20.93 16.53
N GLY A 262 17.92 20.85 15.30
CA GLY A 262 18.55 21.46 14.10
C GLY A 262 19.87 20.81 13.67
N ARG A 263 20.32 19.73 14.34
CA ARG A 263 21.58 19.05 14.06
C ARG A 263 21.39 17.95 13.01
N THR A 264 22.37 17.77 12.14
CA THR A 264 22.43 16.64 11.19
C THR A 264 23.31 15.53 11.79
N PRO A 265 22.84 14.28 11.86
CA PRO A 265 23.61 13.18 12.42
C PRO A 265 24.56 12.53 11.42
N THR A 266 25.57 11.82 11.94
CA THR A 266 26.31 10.82 11.18
C THR A 266 25.54 9.49 11.20
N VAL A 267 25.33 8.90 10.03
CA VAL A 267 24.53 7.68 9.86
C VAL A 267 25.43 6.48 9.56
N PHE A 268 25.21 5.36 10.26
CA PHE A 268 26.10 4.20 10.24
C PHE A 268 25.61 3.03 9.38
N GLY A 269 24.40 3.12 8.83
CA GLY A 269 23.79 2.10 7.97
C GLY A 269 23.85 2.45 6.49
N LYS A 270 23.46 1.50 5.64
CA LYS A 270 23.35 1.70 4.20
C LYS A 270 22.35 2.84 3.89
N PRO A 271 22.61 3.71 2.91
CA PRO A 271 23.72 3.69 1.96
C PRO A 271 25.01 4.39 2.41
N HIS A 272 25.10 4.83 3.66
CA HIS A 272 26.10 5.81 4.10
C HIS A 272 27.53 5.26 4.15
N LYS A 273 28.49 6.18 4.03
CA LYS A 273 29.93 5.90 3.98
C LYS A 273 30.47 5.03 5.14
N PRO A 274 30.07 5.19 6.41
CA PRO A 274 30.71 4.49 7.53
C PRO A 274 30.70 2.96 7.43
N ILE A 275 29.61 2.34 6.93
CA ILE A 275 29.54 0.87 6.79
C ILE A 275 30.43 0.36 5.65
N GLY A 276 30.60 1.15 4.58
CA GLY A 276 31.52 0.83 3.49
C GLY A 276 32.99 0.99 3.90
N ASP A 277 33.31 2.05 4.62
CA ASP A 277 34.66 2.28 5.17
C ASP A 277 35.04 1.19 6.18
N TYR A 278 34.08 0.74 7.00
CA TYR A 278 34.27 -0.39 7.91
C TYR A 278 34.66 -1.66 7.17
N LEU A 279 33.94 -2.03 6.11
CA LEU A 279 34.24 -3.20 5.30
C LEU A 279 35.64 -3.12 4.66
N LYS A 280 36.01 -1.96 4.14
CA LYS A 280 37.33 -1.73 3.53
C LYS A 280 38.46 -1.82 4.55
N LYS A 281 38.27 -1.21 5.73
CA LYS A 281 39.28 -1.15 6.80
C LYS A 281 39.48 -2.49 7.49
N HIS A 282 38.39 -3.16 7.88
CA HIS A 282 38.44 -4.35 8.74
C HIS A 282 38.41 -5.67 7.96
N HIS A 283 37.92 -5.67 6.72
CA HIS A 283 37.80 -6.89 5.91
C HIS A 283 38.58 -6.85 4.59
N HIS A 284 39.29 -5.75 4.29
CA HIS A 284 40.15 -5.60 3.12
C HIS A 284 39.48 -6.04 1.81
N ILE A 285 38.22 -5.64 1.61
CA ILE A 285 37.46 -5.99 0.40
C ILE A 285 37.95 -5.19 -0.81
N ASP A 286 38.09 -5.85 -1.95
CA ASP A 286 38.39 -5.22 -3.24
C ASP A 286 37.07 -4.84 -3.94
N PRO A 287 36.75 -3.55 -4.11
CA PRO A 287 35.48 -3.13 -4.71
C PRO A 287 35.23 -3.71 -6.10
N SER A 288 36.28 -3.82 -6.93
CA SER A 288 36.17 -4.29 -8.32
C SER A 288 35.76 -5.76 -8.44
N LYS A 289 36.01 -6.54 -7.38
CA LYS A 289 35.67 -7.97 -7.26
C LYS A 289 34.59 -8.25 -6.24
N THR A 290 33.85 -7.22 -5.84
CA THR A 290 32.76 -7.32 -4.86
C THR A 290 31.42 -7.09 -5.54
N VAL A 291 30.44 -7.94 -5.21
CA VAL A 291 29.05 -7.81 -5.67
C VAL A 291 28.11 -7.70 -4.47
N MET A 292 27.17 -6.76 -4.52
CA MET A 292 26.11 -6.55 -3.52
C MET A 292 24.77 -7.00 -4.08
N PHE A 293 24.11 -7.93 -3.41
CA PHE A 293 22.74 -8.36 -3.67
C PHE A 293 21.81 -7.64 -2.70
N GLY A 294 20.88 -6.85 -3.23
CA GLY A 294 19.98 -6.00 -2.45
C GLY A 294 18.60 -5.91 -3.06
N ASP A 295 17.57 -5.67 -2.27
CA ASP A 295 16.20 -5.49 -2.75
C ASP A 295 15.78 -4.02 -2.83
N ARG A 296 16.62 -3.09 -2.34
CA ARG A 296 16.32 -1.66 -2.30
C ARG A 296 17.26 -0.79 -3.12
N LEU A 297 16.70 0.11 -3.93
CA LEU A 297 17.47 1.05 -4.76
C LEU A 297 18.18 2.14 -3.94
N ASP A 298 17.46 2.72 -2.97
CA ASP A 298 17.89 3.87 -2.15
C ASP A 298 18.85 3.50 -1.00
N THR A 299 19.03 2.20 -0.75
CA THR A 299 19.91 1.70 0.32
C THR A 299 20.94 0.76 -0.25
N ASP A 300 20.58 -0.42 -0.76
CA ASP A 300 21.55 -1.43 -1.18
C ASP A 300 22.27 -1.08 -2.49
N ILE A 301 21.51 -0.69 -3.51
CA ILE A 301 22.08 -0.39 -4.83
C ILE A 301 22.88 0.91 -4.76
N GLN A 302 22.36 1.93 -4.09
CA GLN A 302 23.10 3.14 -3.81
C GLN A 302 24.37 2.87 -2.99
N PHE A 303 24.29 2.06 -1.92
CA PHE A 303 25.46 1.64 -1.13
C PHE A 303 26.55 0.99 -1.99
N ALA A 304 26.14 0.08 -2.88
CA ALA A 304 27.04 -0.63 -3.77
C ALA A 304 27.74 0.34 -4.74
N ASN A 305 26.98 1.21 -5.40
CA ASN A 305 27.49 2.18 -6.34
C ASN A 305 28.45 3.17 -5.67
N ASP A 306 28.08 3.71 -4.51
CA ASP A 306 28.89 4.68 -3.74
C ASP A 306 30.22 4.08 -3.27
N ASN A 307 30.31 2.75 -3.16
CA ASN A 307 31.51 2.06 -2.74
C ASN A 307 32.31 1.41 -3.88
N GLY A 308 31.81 1.48 -5.12
CA GLY A 308 32.44 0.90 -6.31
C GLY A 308 32.24 -0.61 -6.44
N PHE A 309 31.19 -1.17 -5.82
CA PHE A 309 30.81 -2.58 -5.93
C PHE A 309 29.92 -2.80 -7.15
N THR A 310 29.93 -4.01 -7.72
CA THR A 310 28.85 -4.41 -8.64
C THR A 310 27.56 -4.54 -7.83
N SER A 311 26.44 -4.02 -8.35
CA SER A 311 25.14 -4.14 -7.71
C SER A 311 24.24 -5.13 -8.45
N CYS A 312 23.53 -5.97 -7.69
CA CYS A 312 22.54 -6.92 -8.19
C CYS A 312 21.22 -6.66 -7.44
N LEU A 313 20.23 -6.15 -8.16
CA LEU A 313 18.91 -5.90 -7.58
C LEU A 313 18.05 -7.16 -7.60
N MET A 314 17.59 -7.53 -6.42
CA MET A 314 16.65 -8.62 -6.18
C MET A 314 15.22 -8.08 -6.20
N LEU A 315 14.33 -8.78 -6.91
CA LEU A 315 12.92 -8.39 -7.04
C LEU A 315 12.02 -9.09 -6.01
N THR A 316 12.62 -9.70 -5.00
CA THR A 316 11.97 -10.46 -3.93
C THR A 316 11.57 -9.60 -2.73
N GLY A 317 12.02 -8.34 -2.68
CA GLY A 317 11.75 -7.41 -1.58
C GLY A 317 11.03 -6.13 -2.04
N VAL A 318 11.54 -4.96 -1.64
CA VAL A 318 10.82 -3.68 -1.73
C VAL A 318 10.74 -3.13 -3.16
N ASN A 319 11.83 -3.15 -3.94
CA ASN A 319 11.80 -2.68 -5.33
C ASN A 319 11.37 -3.81 -6.28
N THR A 320 10.52 -3.45 -7.25
CA THR A 320 10.05 -4.38 -8.30
C THR A 320 10.56 -3.93 -9.67
N PHE A 321 10.43 -4.77 -10.70
CA PHE A 321 10.82 -4.44 -12.10
C PHE A 321 10.18 -3.15 -12.63
N SER A 322 9.05 -2.73 -12.05
CA SER A 322 8.37 -1.48 -12.40
C SER A 322 9.10 -0.23 -11.89
N THR A 323 9.86 -0.34 -10.79
CA THR A 323 10.58 0.76 -10.14
C THR A 323 11.96 1.02 -10.79
N THR A 324 12.60 -0.02 -11.36
CA THR A 324 13.94 0.09 -11.99
C THR A 324 13.93 0.82 -13.33
N ASN A 325 12.88 0.62 -14.15
CA ASN A 325 12.78 1.26 -15.48
C ASN A 325 12.69 2.80 -15.43
N VAL A 326 12.42 3.39 -14.26
CA VAL A 326 12.40 4.85 -14.06
C VAL A 326 13.81 5.40 -13.77
N ALA A 327 14.67 4.64 -13.08
CA ALA A 327 16.01 5.07 -12.67
C ALA A 327 17.06 4.99 -13.80
N TRP A 328 16.95 4.01 -14.71
CA TRP A 328 17.90 3.83 -15.82
C TRP A 328 17.85 4.94 -16.90
N LYS A 329 16.85 5.84 -16.86
CA LYS A 329 16.69 6.92 -17.85
C LYS A 329 17.34 8.25 -17.45
N SER A 330 18.00 8.33 -16.29
CA SER A 330 18.59 9.57 -15.78
C SER A 330 20.05 9.36 -15.42
N GLU A 331 20.96 9.42 -16.41
CA GLU A 331 22.37 9.79 -16.13
C GLU A 331 23.22 10.17 -17.37
N ASP A 332 22.78 9.88 -18.59
CA ASP A 332 23.54 10.27 -19.80
C ASP A 332 23.00 11.54 -20.45
N GLY A 333 23.62 12.69 -20.14
CA GLY A 333 23.37 13.93 -20.87
C GLY A 333 24.03 15.14 -20.23
N LYS A 334 25.34 15.33 -20.44
CA LYS A 334 25.98 16.64 -20.29
C LYS A 334 25.94 17.38 -21.61
N ASP A 335 25.51 18.63 -21.52
CA ASP A 335 25.34 19.61 -22.59
C ASP A 335 26.66 19.96 -23.29
N GLU A 336 26.63 20.09 -24.62
CA GLU A 336 27.44 21.06 -25.37
C GLU A 336 26.69 21.54 -26.64
N SER A 337 26.57 22.86 -26.73
CA SER A 337 26.25 23.73 -27.89
C SER A 337 24.93 23.57 -28.68
N GLY A 338 24.02 24.53 -28.46
CA GLY A 338 23.69 25.53 -29.49
C GLY A 338 22.61 25.23 -30.53
N GLU A 339 21.33 25.31 -30.13
CA GLU A 339 20.18 25.98 -30.80
C GLU A 339 18.84 25.33 -30.38
N LYS A 340 17.88 26.16 -29.97
CA LYS A 340 16.58 25.72 -29.43
C LYS A 340 15.56 25.46 -30.54
N PRO A 341 14.86 24.31 -30.47
CA PRO A 341 13.45 24.25 -30.88
C PRO A 341 12.55 23.92 -29.68
N ASP A 342 11.42 24.60 -29.60
CA ASP A 342 10.34 24.38 -28.63
C ASP A 342 9.95 22.89 -28.52
N GLN A 343 10.08 22.30 -27.33
CA GLN A 343 9.51 20.99 -27.00
C GLN A 343 8.97 20.95 -25.55
N LEU A 344 7.85 20.23 -25.44
CA LEU A 344 6.90 20.09 -24.34
C LEU A 344 7.50 19.82 -22.94
N PRO A 345 6.78 20.18 -21.85
CA PRO A 345 7.27 20.01 -20.48
C PRO A 345 7.54 18.53 -20.15
N LYS A 346 8.76 18.24 -19.71
CA LYS A 346 9.20 16.94 -19.19
C LYS A 346 8.35 16.54 -17.98
N GLN A 347 7.58 15.45 -18.09
CA GLN A 347 6.78 14.88 -17.00
C GLN A 347 7.66 14.32 -15.88
N GLN A 348 7.84 15.07 -14.79
CA GLN A 348 8.18 14.53 -13.46
C GLN A 348 6.89 14.06 -12.76
N GLY A 349 6.79 12.76 -12.45
CA GLY A 349 5.65 12.20 -11.72
C GLY A 349 5.68 12.60 -10.25
N TRP A 350 4.56 13.07 -9.71
CA TRP A 350 4.38 13.50 -8.31
C TRP A 350 4.81 12.48 -7.24
N ILE A 351 4.85 11.18 -7.57
CA ILE A 351 5.35 10.14 -6.66
C ILE A 351 6.86 10.34 -6.41
N SER A 352 7.62 10.81 -7.41
CA SER A 352 9.01 11.22 -7.16
C SER A 352 9.04 12.44 -6.26
N LYS A 353 8.16 13.45 -6.41
CA LYS A 353 8.10 14.61 -5.50
C LYS A 353 7.72 14.23 -4.06
N LEU A 354 6.93 13.17 -3.87
CA LEU A 354 6.57 12.62 -2.57
C LEU A 354 7.69 11.72 -1.98
N LEU A 355 8.51 11.09 -2.83
CA LEU A 355 9.58 10.17 -2.45
C LEU A 355 10.98 10.82 -2.39
N THR A 356 11.23 11.93 -3.09
CA THR A 356 12.53 12.64 -3.16
C THR A 356 12.64 13.79 -2.16
N GLY A 357 11.70 13.91 -1.21
CA GLY A 357 11.83 14.83 -0.08
C GLY A 357 12.26 16.25 -0.47
N GLN A 358 11.53 16.91 -1.38
CA GLN A 358 11.68 18.37 -1.45
C GLN A 358 11.20 18.92 -0.12
N GLN A 359 12.12 19.48 0.68
CA GLN A 359 11.82 20.25 1.88
C GLN A 359 10.72 21.27 1.53
N MET A 360 9.51 21.04 2.01
CA MET A 360 8.40 21.96 1.84
C MET A 360 8.17 22.71 3.15
N ASP A 361 8.28 24.03 3.04
CA ASP A 361 8.01 25.03 4.05
C ASP A 361 6.63 24.79 4.71
N PRO A 362 6.55 24.71 6.05
CA PRO A 362 5.30 24.56 6.80
C PRO A 362 4.23 25.62 6.50
N SER A 363 4.61 26.76 5.90
CA SER A 363 3.67 27.84 5.53
C SER A 363 2.84 27.55 4.26
N GLY A 364 3.15 26.50 3.49
CA GLY A 364 2.57 26.24 2.16
C GLY A 364 1.28 25.41 2.10
N TRP A 365 0.84 24.80 3.21
CA TRP A 365 -0.28 23.84 3.23
C TRP A 365 -1.62 24.39 2.72
N GLN A 366 -1.79 25.71 2.68
CA GLN A 366 -3.03 26.36 2.28
C GLN A 366 -3.12 26.77 0.81
N LYS A 367 -2.13 26.47 -0.05
CA LYS A 367 -2.10 27.06 -1.41
C LYS A 367 -2.06 26.10 -2.62
N GLN A 368 -2.03 24.78 -2.45
CA GLN A 368 -2.08 23.85 -3.60
C GLN A 368 -3.39 23.04 -3.64
N SER A 369 -4.08 23.08 -4.79
CA SER A 369 -5.33 22.37 -5.04
C SER A 369 -5.12 20.85 -5.04
N HIS A 370 -5.97 20.09 -4.32
CA HIS A 370 -5.93 18.62 -4.22
C HIS A 370 -5.88 17.89 -5.58
N SER A 371 -6.37 18.50 -6.67
CA SER A 371 -6.38 17.91 -8.01
C SER A 371 -5.03 18.02 -8.76
N SER A 372 -4.15 18.92 -8.33
CA SER A 372 -2.79 19.06 -8.86
C SER A 372 -1.84 17.97 -8.36
N LEU A 373 -2.14 17.36 -7.20
CA LEU A 373 -1.36 16.27 -6.62
C LEU A 373 -1.61 14.93 -7.34
N LEU A 374 -2.81 14.69 -7.86
CA LEU A 374 -3.21 13.41 -8.45
C LEU A 374 -3.04 13.32 -9.97
N SER A 375 -2.93 14.47 -10.65
CA SER A 375 -2.87 14.56 -12.11
C SER A 375 -1.82 15.57 -12.57
N THR A 376 -0.90 15.10 -13.42
CA THR A 376 0.16 15.89 -14.05
C THR A 376 -0.23 16.38 -15.45
N SER A 377 -1.39 15.97 -15.97
CA SER A 377 -1.87 16.35 -17.30
C SER A 377 -2.58 17.70 -17.23
N GLU A 378 -2.29 18.57 -18.21
CA GLU A 378 -3.07 19.78 -18.47
C GLU A 378 -4.40 19.49 -19.18
N HIS A 379 -4.54 18.28 -19.74
CA HIS A 379 -5.78 17.87 -20.38
C HIS A 379 -6.91 17.67 -19.37
N ILE A 380 -8.08 18.12 -19.77
CA ILE A 380 -9.32 17.87 -19.04
C ILE A 380 -10.17 16.91 -19.84
N TYR A 381 -10.81 15.98 -19.15
CA TYR A 381 -11.69 15.01 -19.76
C TYR A 381 -13.13 15.25 -19.34
N GLU A 382 -14.04 14.88 -20.21
CA GLU A 382 -15.47 14.95 -19.94
C GLU A 382 -16.16 13.63 -20.30
N PHE A 383 -16.85 13.05 -19.31
CA PHE A 383 -17.78 11.96 -19.55
C PHE A 383 -19.17 12.52 -19.81
N ALA A 384 -19.66 12.38 -21.04
CA ALA A 384 -21.04 12.66 -21.41
C ALA A 384 -21.83 11.34 -21.50
N THR A 385 -22.84 11.19 -20.65
CA THR A 385 -23.72 10.02 -20.59
C THR A 385 -25.11 10.39 -21.03
N HIS A 386 -25.58 9.82 -22.14
CA HIS A 386 -26.90 10.09 -22.72
C HIS A 386 -27.77 8.83 -22.65
N ASN A 387 -28.92 8.92 -22.01
CA ASN A 387 -29.94 7.88 -22.03
C ASN A 387 -30.92 8.19 -23.16
N TYR A 388 -30.74 7.53 -24.30
CA TYR A 388 -31.65 7.66 -25.43
C TYR A 388 -32.94 6.86 -25.16
N ARG A 389 -34.02 7.23 -25.85
CA ARG A 389 -35.30 6.53 -25.72
C ARG A 389 -35.18 5.10 -26.26
N PRO A 390 -35.80 4.09 -25.62
CA PRO A 390 -35.77 2.71 -26.11
C PRO A 390 -36.18 2.61 -27.59
N GLY A 391 -35.43 1.84 -28.38
CA GLY A 391 -35.67 1.67 -29.83
C GLY A 391 -35.11 2.77 -30.73
N GLU A 392 -34.64 3.89 -30.18
CA GLU A 392 -34.17 5.05 -30.96
C GLU A 392 -32.63 5.10 -31.13
N LYS A 393 -31.93 3.98 -30.88
CA LYS A 393 -30.46 3.91 -30.87
C LYS A 393 -29.81 4.49 -32.13
N GLU A 394 -30.20 4.03 -33.31
CA GLU A 394 -29.55 4.44 -34.56
C GLU A 394 -29.81 5.91 -34.88
N LYS A 395 -31.05 6.37 -34.72
CA LYS A 395 -31.41 7.79 -34.86
C LYS A 395 -30.61 8.69 -33.92
N TYR A 396 -30.44 8.25 -32.67
CA TYR A 396 -29.60 8.95 -31.70
C TYR A 396 -28.14 9.00 -32.15
N LEU A 397 -27.58 7.88 -32.62
CA LEU A 397 -26.18 7.83 -33.07
C LEU A 397 -25.96 8.75 -34.27
N ASP A 398 -26.88 8.80 -35.22
CA ASP A 398 -26.77 9.69 -36.38
C ASP A 398 -26.88 11.17 -35.98
N ALA A 399 -27.81 11.52 -35.08
CA ALA A 399 -27.90 12.87 -34.52
C ALA A 399 -26.63 13.25 -33.75
N PHE A 400 -26.09 12.33 -32.95
CA PHE A 400 -24.84 12.53 -32.22
C PHE A 400 -23.64 12.68 -33.16
N GLY A 401 -23.62 11.96 -34.28
CA GLY A 401 -22.59 12.11 -35.31
C GLY A 401 -22.56 13.52 -35.91
N LYS A 402 -23.73 14.10 -36.20
CA LYS A 402 -23.84 15.49 -36.65
C LYS A 402 -23.36 16.47 -35.58
N TYR A 403 -23.80 16.28 -34.34
CA TYR A 403 -23.32 17.09 -33.21
C TYR A 403 -21.80 17.02 -33.05
N LYS A 404 -21.20 15.82 -33.10
CA LYS A 404 -19.74 15.63 -33.06
C LYS A 404 -19.04 16.40 -34.18
N GLN A 405 -19.57 16.35 -35.40
CA GLN A 405 -18.98 17.04 -36.53
C GLN A 405 -18.98 18.57 -36.32
N GLU A 406 -20.09 19.13 -35.84
CA GLU A 406 -20.19 20.56 -35.52
C GLU A 406 -19.22 20.97 -34.40
N VAL A 407 -19.10 20.15 -33.34
CA VAL A 407 -18.14 20.40 -32.25
C VAL A 407 -16.70 20.38 -32.79
N ASN A 408 -16.31 19.37 -33.55
CA ASN A 408 -14.96 19.27 -34.11
C ASN A 408 -14.63 20.44 -35.06
N ASN A 409 -15.62 20.90 -35.83
CA ASN A 409 -15.44 22.03 -36.76
C ASN A 409 -15.23 23.36 -36.03
N LYS A 410 -15.93 23.57 -34.91
CA LYS A 410 -15.90 24.83 -34.14
C LYS A 410 -14.81 24.85 -33.06
N LEU A 411 -14.49 23.70 -32.48
CA LEU A 411 -13.54 23.53 -31.38
C LEU A 411 -12.57 22.38 -31.71
N PRO A 412 -11.58 22.58 -32.59
CA PRO A 412 -10.64 21.54 -32.99
C PRO A 412 -9.75 21.04 -31.85
N SER A 413 -9.61 21.82 -30.77
CA SER A 413 -8.91 21.44 -29.54
C SER A 413 -9.68 20.44 -28.67
N VAL A 414 -10.98 20.23 -28.94
CA VAL A 414 -11.86 19.29 -28.23
C VAL A 414 -12.05 18.04 -29.08
N ALA A 415 -11.55 16.91 -28.60
CA ALA A 415 -11.54 15.65 -29.34
C ALA A 415 -12.40 14.58 -28.66
N LEU A 416 -13.28 13.92 -29.43
CA LEU A 416 -13.98 12.72 -28.98
C LEU A 416 -13.05 11.51 -29.04
N ILE A 417 -12.50 11.11 -27.89
CA ILE A 417 -11.57 9.98 -27.79
C ILE A 417 -12.33 8.65 -27.83
N GLY A 418 -13.37 8.52 -27.02
CA GLY A 418 -14.12 7.28 -26.88
C GLY A 418 -15.62 7.49 -27.00
N SER A 419 -16.29 6.56 -27.67
CA SER A 419 -17.76 6.56 -27.77
C SER A 419 -18.27 5.13 -27.73
N TRP A 420 -19.21 4.85 -26.82
CA TRP A 420 -19.73 3.50 -26.61
C TRP A 420 -21.24 3.51 -26.37
N THR A 421 -21.87 2.36 -26.66
CA THR A 421 -23.22 2.02 -26.18
C THR A 421 -23.14 0.95 -25.12
N VAL A 422 -24.03 0.97 -24.12
CA VAL A 422 -24.04 0.01 -23.02
C VAL A 422 -24.74 -1.27 -23.46
N SER A 423 -24.02 -2.38 -23.44
CA SER A 423 -24.58 -3.72 -23.69
C SER A 423 -25.16 -4.33 -22.42
N TYR A 424 -24.44 -4.23 -21.29
CA TYR A 424 -24.88 -4.73 -19.99
C TYR A 424 -24.62 -3.73 -18.87
N GLY A 425 -25.63 -3.49 -18.04
CA GLY A 425 -25.60 -2.56 -16.92
C GLY A 425 -27.02 -2.17 -16.47
N ARG A 426 -27.14 -1.21 -15.56
CA ARG A 426 -28.45 -0.76 -15.02
C ARG A 426 -29.40 -0.21 -16.09
N THR A 427 -28.88 0.30 -17.20
CA THR A 427 -29.65 0.85 -18.32
C THR A 427 -28.97 0.49 -19.62
N ARG A 428 -29.68 -0.20 -20.53
CA ARG A 428 -29.16 -0.64 -21.84
C ARG A 428 -29.24 0.47 -22.89
N ASP A 429 -30.31 1.25 -22.89
CA ASP A 429 -30.53 2.38 -23.81
C ASP A 429 -29.72 3.61 -23.38
N GLN A 430 -28.39 3.45 -23.38
CA GLN A 430 -27.45 4.45 -22.92
C GLN A 430 -26.20 4.47 -23.79
N ALA A 431 -25.72 5.68 -24.09
CA ALA A 431 -24.44 5.94 -24.73
C ALA A 431 -23.54 6.72 -23.77
N ILE A 432 -22.24 6.43 -23.83
CA ILE A 432 -21.20 7.08 -23.02
C ILE A 432 -20.12 7.57 -23.97
N HIS A 433 -19.75 8.84 -23.83
CA HIS A 433 -18.76 9.52 -24.64
C HIS A 433 -17.69 10.12 -23.75
N LEU A 434 -16.43 9.96 -24.15
CA LEU A 434 -15.26 10.53 -23.48
C LEU A 434 -14.64 11.58 -24.39
N TRP A 435 -14.77 12.84 -24.00
CA TRP A 435 -14.17 13.98 -24.68
C TRP A 435 -12.88 14.40 -23.98
N ARG A 436 -11.89 14.84 -24.75
CA ARG A 436 -10.63 15.43 -24.28
C ARG A 436 -10.55 16.88 -24.72
N HIS A 437 -10.34 17.75 -23.74
CA HIS A 437 -10.15 19.18 -23.86
C HIS A 437 -8.65 19.47 -23.75
N THR A 438 -8.00 19.80 -24.87
CA THR A 438 -6.54 19.87 -24.97
C THR A 438 -5.98 21.09 -24.25
N ASN A 439 -6.68 22.23 -24.33
CA ASN A 439 -6.32 23.50 -23.68
C ASN A 439 -6.93 23.64 -22.26
N GLY A 440 -7.27 22.52 -21.62
CA GLY A 440 -7.81 22.48 -20.26
C GLY A 440 -9.14 23.23 -20.13
N TYR A 441 -9.29 24.04 -19.07
CA TYR A 441 -10.57 24.70 -18.74
C TYR A 441 -10.98 25.77 -19.77
N LYS A 442 -10.05 26.32 -20.57
CA LYS A 442 -10.39 27.29 -21.63
C LYS A 442 -11.28 26.67 -22.71
N ASP A 443 -11.01 25.41 -23.06
CA ASP A 443 -11.86 24.66 -23.99
C ASP A 443 -13.23 24.37 -23.37
N VAL A 444 -13.29 24.13 -22.05
CA VAL A 444 -14.55 23.94 -21.31
C VAL A 444 -15.39 25.22 -21.35
N ASP A 445 -14.79 26.38 -21.07
CA ASP A 445 -15.47 27.68 -21.13
C ASP A 445 -16.00 27.96 -22.54
N SER A 446 -15.17 27.68 -23.56
CA SER A 446 -15.56 27.81 -24.97
C SER A 446 -16.72 26.89 -25.34
N SER A 447 -16.72 25.65 -24.83
CA SER A 447 -17.81 24.69 -25.00
C SER A 447 -19.10 25.20 -24.34
N ILE A 448 -19.03 25.73 -23.11
CA ILE A 448 -20.19 26.33 -22.43
C ILE A 448 -20.77 27.48 -23.26
N GLN A 449 -19.92 28.41 -23.71
CA GLN A 449 -20.35 29.55 -24.52
C GLN A 449 -21.01 29.13 -25.83
N MET A 450 -20.48 28.10 -26.49
CA MET A 450 -21.05 27.55 -27.73
C MET A 450 -22.44 26.92 -27.53
N HIS A 451 -22.68 26.30 -26.38
CA HIS A 451 -24.00 25.74 -26.06
C HIS A 451 -25.00 26.84 -25.61
N SER A 452 -24.50 27.95 -25.05
CA SER A 452 -25.33 29.11 -24.69
C SER A 452 -25.66 30.03 -25.87
N SER A 453 -24.84 30.01 -26.93
CA SER A 453 -25.03 30.84 -28.12
C SER A 453 -25.90 30.13 -29.15
N ALA A 454 -26.83 30.85 -29.80
CA ALA A 454 -27.61 30.28 -30.90
C ALA A 454 -26.70 30.04 -32.11
N GLY A 455 -26.47 28.76 -32.46
CA GLY A 455 -25.53 28.38 -33.51
C GLY A 455 -25.65 26.90 -33.90
N ALA A 456 -24.82 26.45 -34.85
CA ALA A 456 -24.89 25.09 -35.38
C ALA A 456 -24.68 24.00 -34.32
N VAL A 457 -23.78 24.22 -33.34
CA VAL A 457 -23.51 23.29 -32.25
C VAL A 457 -24.73 23.15 -31.31
N SER A 458 -25.33 24.27 -30.89
CA SER A 458 -26.50 24.25 -29.99
C SER A 458 -27.75 23.70 -30.68
N ALA A 459 -27.93 23.96 -31.99
CA ALA A 459 -28.98 23.34 -32.80
C ALA A 459 -28.79 21.82 -32.91
N ALA A 460 -27.56 21.36 -33.19
CA ALA A 460 -27.27 19.93 -33.25
C ALA A 460 -27.41 19.23 -31.89
N ASP A 461 -27.02 19.88 -30.78
CA ASP A 461 -27.24 19.36 -29.43
C ASP A 461 -28.74 19.24 -29.10
N ALA A 462 -29.56 20.19 -29.55
CA ALA A 462 -31.01 20.15 -29.36
C ALA A 462 -31.65 18.92 -30.05
N GLU A 463 -31.17 18.55 -31.24
CA GLU A 463 -31.62 17.32 -31.91
C GLU A 463 -31.23 16.06 -31.12
N VAL A 464 -30.02 16.01 -30.56
CA VAL A 464 -29.60 14.93 -29.66
C VAL A 464 -30.48 14.90 -28.40
N ALA A 465 -30.81 16.07 -27.85
CA ALA A 465 -31.62 16.21 -26.63
C ALA A 465 -33.04 15.66 -26.81
N LYS A 466 -33.69 15.90 -27.96
CA LYS A 466 -35.04 15.39 -28.28
C LYS A 466 -35.12 13.86 -28.16
N LEU A 467 -34.04 13.17 -28.49
CA LEU A 467 -33.94 11.70 -28.48
C LEU A 467 -33.51 11.15 -27.11
N CYS A 468 -33.14 12.00 -26.16
CA CYS A 468 -32.69 11.60 -24.82
C CYS A 468 -33.77 11.82 -23.76
N GLY A 469 -33.95 10.85 -22.86
CA GLY A 469 -34.75 11.03 -21.64
C GLY A 469 -33.94 11.64 -20.49
N ARG A 470 -32.62 11.42 -20.48
CA ARG A 470 -31.71 11.97 -19.46
C ARG A 470 -30.32 12.15 -20.05
N ARG A 471 -29.65 13.25 -19.71
CA ARG A 471 -28.23 13.49 -20.04
C ARG A 471 -27.46 13.85 -18.77
N LYS A 472 -26.19 13.49 -18.70
CA LYS A 472 -25.29 13.77 -17.58
C LYS A 472 -23.88 14.00 -18.10
N ASN A 473 -23.29 15.15 -17.76
CA ASN A 473 -21.91 15.46 -18.08
C ASN A 473 -21.10 15.60 -16.78
N ILE A 474 -19.87 15.09 -16.78
CA ILE A 474 -18.98 15.08 -15.62
C ILE A 474 -17.58 15.44 -16.10
N ILE A 475 -16.97 16.44 -15.49
CA ILE A 475 -15.59 16.83 -15.77
C ILE A 475 -14.67 16.02 -14.87
N VAL A 476 -13.66 15.39 -15.46
CA VAL A 476 -12.72 14.50 -14.79
C VAL A 476 -11.28 14.83 -15.20
N LYS A 477 -10.32 14.50 -14.34
CA LYS A 477 -8.89 14.47 -14.69
C LYS A 477 -8.40 13.03 -14.71
N SER A 478 -7.43 12.74 -15.57
CA SER A 478 -6.76 11.43 -15.57
C SER A 478 -5.79 11.33 -14.38
N PHE A 479 -5.69 10.14 -13.80
CA PHE A 479 -4.59 9.87 -12.86
C PHE A 479 -3.27 9.88 -13.61
N SER A 480 -2.26 10.53 -13.02
CA SER A 480 -0.90 10.61 -13.57
C SER A 480 -0.21 9.27 -13.77
N TYR A 481 -0.58 8.24 -13.00
CA TYR A 481 -0.06 6.88 -13.14
C TYR A 481 -0.85 6.04 -14.15
N TRP A 482 -1.89 6.57 -14.79
CA TRP A 482 -2.62 5.90 -15.85
C TRP A 482 -2.07 6.27 -17.22
N ARG A 483 -2.05 5.32 -18.17
CA ARG A 483 -1.71 5.63 -19.56
C ARG A 483 -2.82 6.44 -20.21
N GLU A 484 -2.43 7.25 -21.19
CA GLU A 484 -3.38 7.91 -22.09
C GLU A 484 -4.15 6.85 -22.91
N PRO A 485 -5.44 7.06 -23.20
CA PRO A 485 -6.22 6.11 -23.99
C PRO A 485 -5.68 5.95 -25.42
N GLU A 486 -5.31 4.71 -25.80
CA GLU A 486 -4.76 4.36 -27.12
C GLU A 486 -5.74 3.50 -27.96
N GLN A 487 -5.54 3.52 -29.28
CA GLN A 487 -6.30 2.72 -30.26
C GLN A 487 -6.11 1.22 -30.09
N ARG A 488 -7.19 0.46 -30.30
CA ARG A 488 -7.23 -1.00 -30.13
C ARG A 488 -7.92 -1.72 -31.30
N PRO A 489 -7.63 -3.02 -31.52
CA PRO A 489 -8.27 -3.85 -32.55
C PRO A 489 -9.81 -3.85 -32.48
N PRO A 490 -10.50 -3.96 -33.64
CA PRO A 490 -11.94 -3.73 -33.76
C PRO A 490 -12.89 -4.76 -33.11
N SER A 491 -12.42 -5.60 -32.20
CA SER A 491 -13.24 -6.63 -31.52
C SER A 491 -13.40 -6.43 -30.00
N HIS A 492 -12.84 -5.37 -29.42
CA HIS A 492 -12.80 -5.24 -27.95
C HIS A 492 -14.15 -4.83 -27.33
N VAL A 493 -14.47 -5.49 -26.22
CA VAL A 493 -15.53 -5.13 -25.28
C VAL A 493 -14.93 -4.29 -24.15
N TYR A 494 -15.60 -3.21 -23.75
CA TYR A 494 -15.10 -2.29 -22.72
C TYR A 494 -15.88 -2.45 -21.41
N ASP A 495 -15.19 -2.37 -20.27
CA ASP A 495 -15.78 -2.38 -18.92
C ASP A 495 -15.51 -1.03 -18.25
N LEU A 496 -16.53 -0.19 -18.13
CA LEU A 496 -16.47 1.05 -17.35
C LEU A 496 -16.88 0.76 -15.92
N ARG A 497 -15.94 0.90 -15.00
CA ARG A 497 -16.17 0.80 -13.56
C ARG A 497 -16.16 2.16 -12.92
N SER A 498 -17.15 2.42 -12.08
CA SER A 498 -17.26 3.63 -11.29
C SER A 498 -17.26 3.31 -9.80
N TYR A 499 -16.44 4.02 -9.03
CA TYR A 499 -16.26 3.85 -7.59
C TYR A 499 -16.60 5.15 -6.88
N VAL A 500 -17.62 5.14 -6.03
CA VAL A 500 -17.90 6.24 -5.10
C VAL A 500 -17.11 5.95 -3.82
N LEU A 501 -16.14 6.80 -3.52
CA LEU A 501 -15.25 6.65 -2.39
C LEU A 501 -15.80 7.32 -1.13
N THR A 502 -15.30 6.91 0.02
CA THR A 502 -15.52 7.62 1.28
C THR A 502 -14.85 9.00 1.22
N PRO A 503 -15.53 10.10 1.59
CA PRO A 503 -14.93 11.43 1.59
C PRO A 503 -13.58 11.43 2.35
N GLY A 504 -12.57 12.08 1.78
CA GLY A 504 -11.20 12.09 2.32
C GLY A 504 -10.30 10.91 1.88
N SER A 505 -10.86 9.79 1.45
CA SER A 505 -10.07 8.58 1.11
C SER A 505 -9.50 8.57 -0.33
N MET A 506 -9.72 9.60 -1.14
CA MET A 506 -9.33 9.59 -2.56
C MET A 506 -7.81 9.42 -2.76
N ILE A 507 -7.00 10.11 -1.97
CA ILE A 507 -5.53 10.06 -2.09
C ILE A 507 -5.02 8.68 -1.66
N GLU A 508 -5.54 8.17 -0.55
CA GLU A 508 -5.21 6.84 -0.02
C GLU A 508 -5.56 5.75 -1.04
N TRP A 509 -6.79 5.80 -1.56
CA TRP A 509 -7.28 4.88 -2.58
C TRP A 509 -6.45 4.97 -3.87
N ALA A 510 -6.14 6.19 -4.34
CA ALA A 510 -5.36 6.40 -5.55
C ALA A 510 -3.91 5.91 -5.39
N THR A 511 -3.33 6.06 -4.20
CA THR A 511 -1.98 5.58 -3.88
C THR A 511 -1.91 4.06 -3.90
N ALA A 512 -2.91 3.39 -3.32
CA ALA A 512 -3.02 1.95 -3.38
C ALA A 512 -3.26 1.44 -4.82
N TRP A 513 -4.10 2.13 -5.60
CA TRP A 513 -4.33 1.78 -7.01
C TRP A 513 -3.13 2.06 -7.93
N ALA A 514 -2.28 3.03 -7.61
CA ALA A 514 -1.03 3.26 -8.33
C ALA A 514 -0.10 2.03 -8.24
N LYS A 515 -0.16 1.28 -7.14
CA LYS A 515 0.49 -0.03 -7.01
C LYS A 515 -0.35 -1.12 -7.69
N GLY A 516 -1.65 -1.16 -7.41
CA GLY A 516 -2.59 -2.16 -7.91
C GLY A 516 -2.66 -2.30 -9.43
N ILE A 517 -2.51 -1.19 -10.15
CA ILE A 517 -2.62 -1.18 -11.62
C ILE A 517 -1.53 -2.03 -12.29
N THR A 518 -0.36 -2.21 -11.66
CA THR A 518 0.76 -2.95 -12.25
C THR A 518 0.41 -4.43 -12.45
N PHE A 519 -0.32 -5.05 -11.51
CA PHE A 519 -0.80 -6.43 -11.63
C PHE A 519 -1.75 -6.63 -12.81
N ARG A 520 -2.37 -5.54 -13.29
CA ARG A 520 -3.37 -5.56 -14.35
C ARG A 520 -2.84 -5.13 -15.71
N ARG A 521 -1.61 -4.63 -15.81
CA ARG A 521 -1.05 -4.12 -17.07
C ARG A 521 -0.62 -5.19 -18.07
N ASP A 522 -0.26 -6.39 -17.61
CA ASP A 522 0.33 -7.43 -18.49
C ASP A 522 -0.62 -7.88 -19.62
N ALA A 523 -1.93 -7.81 -19.38
CA ALA A 523 -2.95 -8.13 -20.37
C ALA A 523 -3.31 -6.93 -21.28
N ASN A 524 -2.57 -5.83 -21.18
CA ASN A 524 -2.85 -4.54 -21.83
C ASN A 524 -4.33 -4.14 -21.69
N GLN A 525 -4.97 -4.37 -20.54
CA GLN A 525 -6.43 -4.16 -20.38
C GLN A 525 -6.78 -2.73 -19.95
N ASP A 526 -5.82 -1.92 -19.50
CA ASP A 526 -6.02 -0.57 -19.00
C ASP A 526 -6.19 0.46 -20.13
N VAL A 527 -7.36 1.11 -20.18
CA VAL A 527 -7.68 2.13 -21.18
C VAL A 527 -7.58 3.54 -20.60
N GLY A 528 -8.10 3.75 -19.38
CA GLY A 528 -8.09 5.07 -18.75
C GLY A 528 -8.58 5.02 -17.31
N GLY A 529 -7.99 5.86 -16.46
CA GLY A 529 -8.37 6.01 -15.05
C GLY A 529 -8.54 7.49 -14.71
N PHE A 530 -9.70 7.86 -14.20
CA PHE A 530 -10.11 9.24 -14.06
C PHE A 530 -10.78 9.51 -12.71
N PHE A 531 -10.69 10.74 -12.20
CA PHE A 531 -11.38 11.17 -10.99
C PHE A 531 -12.14 12.49 -11.24
N ALA A 532 -13.33 12.61 -10.65
CA ALA A 532 -14.17 13.78 -10.91
C ALA A 532 -13.63 15.07 -10.29
N GLN A 533 -13.72 16.15 -11.07
CA GLN A 533 -13.51 17.53 -10.64
C GLN A 533 -14.85 18.26 -10.46
N VAL A 534 -15.82 17.98 -11.32
CA VAL A 534 -17.14 18.64 -11.33
C VAL A 534 -18.23 17.59 -11.48
N GLY A 535 -19.30 17.75 -10.71
CA GLY A 535 -20.41 16.79 -10.61
C GLY A 535 -20.43 16.12 -9.25
N GLN A 536 -20.60 14.79 -9.21
CA GLN A 536 -20.52 14.05 -7.96
C GLN A 536 -19.06 13.87 -7.56
N LEU A 537 -18.62 14.55 -6.50
CA LEU A 537 -17.25 14.45 -5.99
C LEU A 537 -16.96 13.08 -5.37
N TYR A 538 -15.68 12.76 -5.19
CA TYR A 538 -15.20 11.47 -4.67
C TYR A 538 -15.58 10.26 -5.52
N ILE A 539 -15.85 10.46 -6.81
CA ILE A 539 -16.05 9.36 -7.76
C ILE A 539 -14.81 9.16 -8.64
N VAL A 540 -14.47 7.89 -8.86
CA VAL A 540 -13.38 7.43 -9.72
C VAL A 540 -13.95 6.53 -10.82
N TYR A 541 -13.39 6.66 -12.02
CA TYR A 541 -13.74 5.88 -13.20
C TYR A 541 -12.53 5.10 -13.71
N HIS A 542 -12.69 3.80 -13.93
CA HIS A 542 -11.73 2.99 -14.66
C HIS A 542 -12.38 2.46 -15.93
N ILE A 543 -11.71 2.59 -17.07
CA ILE A 543 -12.08 1.96 -18.33
C ILE A 543 -11.09 0.83 -18.60
N TRP A 544 -11.64 -0.36 -18.81
CA TRP A 544 -10.89 -1.54 -19.22
C TRP A 544 -11.35 -2.02 -20.60
N ALA A 545 -10.48 -2.67 -21.36
CA ALA A 545 -10.81 -3.30 -22.63
C ALA A 545 -10.37 -4.76 -22.65
N TYR A 546 -11.20 -5.63 -23.24
CA TYR A 546 -10.94 -7.06 -23.38
C TYR A 546 -11.36 -7.54 -24.77
N PRO A 547 -10.67 -8.53 -25.36
CA PRO A 547 -11.08 -9.10 -26.66
C PRO A 547 -12.49 -9.71 -26.66
N SER A 548 -12.94 -10.25 -25.53
CA SER A 548 -14.26 -10.85 -25.35
C SER A 548 -14.65 -10.91 -23.87
N MET A 549 -15.91 -11.26 -23.57
CA MET A 549 -16.35 -11.50 -22.19
C MET A 549 -15.70 -12.73 -21.56
N CYS A 550 -15.34 -13.76 -22.36
CA CYS A 550 -14.58 -14.92 -21.89
C CYS A 550 -13.15 -14.51 -21.50
N ALA A 551 -12.45 -13.77 -22.38
CA ALA A 551 -11.11 -13.25 -22.09
C ALA A 551 -11.11 -12.32 -20.87
N ARG A 552 -12.19 -11.56 -20.66
CA ARG A 552 -12.38 -10.78 -19.43
C ARG A 552 -12.44 -11.67 -18.19
N ASN A 553 -13.13 -12.80 -18.24
CA ASN A 553 -13.22 -13.73 -17.12
C ASN A 553 -11.86 -14.35 -16.79
N GLU A 554 -11.19 -14.89 -17.81
CA GLU A 554 -9.84 -15.47 -17.72
C GLU A 554 -8.83 -14.45 -17.18
N THR A 555 -8.79 -13.25 -17.74
CA THR A 555 -7.88 -12.18 -17.30
C THR A 555 -8.12 -11.82 -15.83
N ARG A 556 -9.37 -11.84 -15.37
CA ARG A 556 -9.70 -11.57 -13.96
C ARG A 556 -9.26 -12.71 -13.04
N HIS A 557 -9.47 -13.97 -13.42
CA HIS A 557 -8.97 -15.12 -12.66
C HIS A 557 -7.43 -15.12 -12.61
N ALA A 558 -6.78 -14.89 -13.74
CA ALA A 558 -5.33 -14.77 -13.82
C ALA A 558 -4.80 -13.60 -12.95
N THR A 559 -5.52 -12.48 -12.90
CA THR A 559 -5.15 -11.35 -12.01
C THR A 559 -5.31 -11.73 -10.54
N TRP A 560 -6.37 -12.47 -10.18
CA TRP A 560 -6.59 -12.95 -8.81
C TRP A 560 -5.53 -13.95 -8.34
N ALA A 561 -4.91 -14.70 -9.25
CA ALA A 561 -3.80 -15.58 -8.95
C ALA A 561 -2.47 -14.83 -8.70
N LYS A 562 -2.38 -13.52 -8.99
CA LYS A 562 -1.14 -12.74 -8.79
C LYS A 562 -0.99 -12.35 -7.31
N PRO A 563 0.13 -12.73 -6.65
CA PRO A 563 0.39 -12.34 -5.27
C PRO A 563 0.42 -10.82 -5.10
N GLY A 564 -0.33 -10.28 -4.13
CA GLY A 564 -0.38 -8.84 -3.84
C GLY A 564 -1.56 -8.09 -4.50
N TRP A 565 -2.21 -8.68 -5.49
CA TRP A 565 -3.47 -8.14 -6.03
C TRP A 565 -4.60 -8.24 -5.01
N ASP A 566 -4.66 -9.36 -4.30
CA ASP A 566 -5.57 -9.61 -3.17
C ASP A 566 -5.42 -8.55 -2.07
N ALA A 567 -4.19 -8.20 -1.69
CA ALA A 567 -3.91 -7.17 -0.71
C ALA A 567 -4.36 -5.77 -1.18
N THR A 568 -4.14 -5.45 -2.46
CA THR A 568 -4.63 -4.21 -3.07
C THR A 568 -6.15 -4.13 -3.00
N VAL A 569 -6.85 -5.22 -3.33
CA VAL A 569 -8.32 -5.29 -3.28
C VAL A 569 -8.81 -5.18 -1.84
N ALA A 570 -8.22 -5.94 -0.91
CA ALA A 570 -8.58 -5.93 0.51
C ALA A 570 -8.43 -4.53 1.15
N TYR A 571 -7.41 -3.77 0.73
CA TYR A 571 -7.19 -2.41 1.20
C TYR A 571 -8.13 -1.37 0.56
N THR A 572 -8.37 -1.48 -0.75
CA THR A 572 -9.13 -0.45 -1.50
C THR A 572 -10.65 -0.63 -1.40
N VAL A 573 -11.14 -1.85 -1.17
CA VAL A 573 -12.59 -2.15 -1.07
C VAL A 573 -13.26 -1.43 0.11
N PRO A 574 -12.71 -1.42 1.34
CA PRO A 574 -13.31 -0.69 2.47
C PRO A 574 -13.46 0.82 2.25
N LEU A 575 -12.63 1.41 1.38
CA LEU A 575 -12.68 2.84 1.05
C LEU A 575 -13.80 3.17 0.05
N ILE A 576 -14.48 2.17 -0.52
CA ILE A 576 -15.53 2.32 -1.53
C ILE A 576 -16.91 2.22 -0.88
N LYS A 577 -17.73 3.27 -1.00
CA LYS A 577 -19.14 3.28 -0.59
C LYS A 577 -20.06 2.59 -1.59
N LYS A 578 -19.77 2.75 -2.88
CA LYS A 578 -20.57 2.17 -3.97
C LYS A 578 -19.71 1.88 -5.18
N MET A 579 -19.87 0.69 -5.77
CA MET A 579 -19.23 0.33 -7.03
C MET A 579 -20.26 -0.09 -8.06
N GLN A 580 -20.01 0.26 -9.33
CA GLN A 580 -20.82 -0.15 -10.47
C GLN A 580 -19.90 -0.48 -11.66
N SER A 581 -20.32 -1.44 -12.50
CA SER A 581 -19.65 -1.82 -13.74
C SER A 581 -20.65 -1.78 -14.88
N LYS A 582 -20.19 -1.40 -16.07
CA LYS A 582 -20.97 -1.37 -17.31
C LYS A 582 -20.14 -1.98 -18.43
N ILE A 583 -20.71 -2.96 -19.12
CA ILE A 583 -20.13 -3.54 -20.32
C ILE A 583 -20.61 -2.74 -21.52
N MET A 584 -19.67 -2.25 -22.32
CA MET A 584 -19.91 -1.31 -23.40
C MET A 584 -19.28 -1.79 -24.69
N THR A 585 -19.94 -1.49 -25.80
CA THR A 585 -19.48 -1.77 -27.16
C THR A 585 -19.18 -0.44 -27.86
N PRO A 586 -18.01 -0.30 -28.50
CA PRO A 586 -17.64 0.95 -29.19
C PRO A 586 -18.61 1.27 -30.32
N THR A 587 -18.86 2.56 -30.55
CA THR A 587 -19.63 3.04 -31.70
C THR A 587 -18.71 3.35 -32.88
N LYS A 588 -19.31 3.55 -34.06
CA LYS A 588 -18.61 4.02 -35.28
C LYS A 588 -17.86 5.35 -35.11
N TYR A 589 -18.11 6.10 -34.03
CA TYR A 589 -17.47 7.39 -33.75
C TYR A 589 -16.30 7.32 -32.78
N SER A 590 -16.08 6.16 -32.13
CA SER A 590 -15.01 5.96 -31.15
C SER A 590 -13.64 5.99 -31.82
N GLN A 591 -12.73 6.84 -31.36
CA GLN A 591 -11.35 6.87 -31.87
C GLN A 591 -10.48 5.79 -31.24
N LEU A 592 -10.97 5.03 -30.26
CA LEU A 592 -10.23 3.95 -29.59
C LEU A 592 -10.29 2.61 -30.34
N GLN A 593 -10.86 2.60 -31.54
CA GLN A 593 -10.96 1.43 -32.40
C GLN A 593 -10.31 1.75 -33.75
N PHE A 594 -9.50 0.84 -34.30
CA PHE A 594 -8.95 1.04 -35.64
C PHE A 594 -10.10 1.14 -36.66
N SER A 595 -10.12 2.24 -37.41
CA SER A 595 -10.94 2.33 -38.61
C SER A 595 -10.27 1.50 -39.71
N LEU A 596 -10.75 0.28 -39.93
CA LEU A 596 -10.50 -0.37 -41.22
C LEU A 596 -11.28 0.43 -42.28
N ASN A 597 -10.56 1.06 -43.22
CA ASN A 597 -11.17 1.69 -44.37
C ASN A 597 -12.11 0.68 -45.05
N TYR A 598 -13.38 1.05 -45.14
CA TYR A 598 -14.53 0.23 -45.50
C TYR A 598 -14.59 -0.22 -46.98
N ARG A 599 -13.43 -0.32 -47.64
CA ARG A 599 -13.31 -0.75 -49.06
C ARG A 599 -12.53 -2.06 -49.27
N SER A 600 -11.71 -2.51 -48.32
CA SER A 600 -11.01 -3.81 -48.45
C SER A 600 -11.73 -4.97 -47.76
N PHE A 601 -12.69 -4.71 -46.88
CA PHE A 601 -13.44 -5.78 -46.19
C PHE A 601 -14.62 -6.31 -47.01
N PHE A 602 -15.20 -5.48 -47.90
CA PHE A 602 -16.32 -5.90 -48.75
C PHE A 602 -15.88 -6.72 -49.98
N SER A 603 -14.60 -6.68 -50.38
CA SER A 603 -14.09 -7.54 -51.45
C SER A 603 -13.69 -8.94 -50.98
N ILE A 604 -13.57 -9.15 -49.66
CA ILE A 604 -13.19 -10.45 -49.07
C ILE A 604 -14.44 -11.24 -48.60
N ILE A 605 -15.57 -10.57 -48.35
CA ILE A 605 -16.82 -11.22 -47.90
C ILE A 605 -17.84 -11.44 -49.05
N MET A 606 -17.62 -10.89 -50.24
CA MET A 606 -18.53 -11.04 -51.39
C MET A 606 -17.91 -11.74 -52.62
N ALA A 607 -16.95 -12.64 -52.41
CA ALA A 607 -16.66 -13.70 -53.37
C ALA A 607 -17.40 -14.96 -52.91
N ASN A 608 -18.70 -15.02 -53.19
CA ASN A 608 -19.51 -16.22 -53.02
C ASN A 608 -19.19 -17.20 -54.16
N PRO A 609 -18.60 -18.38 -53.92
CA PRO A 609 -18.25 -19.30 -55.00
C PRO A 609 -19.41 -20.18 -55.48
N PHE A 610 -20.62 -20.06 -54.91
CA PHE A 610 -21.76 -20.85 -55.38
C PHE A 610 -23.05 -20.04 -55.27
N ASP A 611 -23.35 -19.30 -56.32
CA ASP A 611 -24.74 -19.12 -56.77
C ASP A 611 -24.92 -20.07 -57.96
N ASP A 612 -25.88 -20.97 -57.85
CA ASP A 612 -26.75 -21.40 -58.97
C ASP A 612 -27.79 -22.38 -58.40
N ASP A 613 -29.02 -21.87 -58.33
CA ASP A 613 -30.29 -22.55 -58.56
C ASP A 613 -30.45 -24.01 -58.09
N TYR A 614 -31.19 -24.23 -56.99
CA TYR A 614 -32.18 -25.33 -57.00
C TYR A 614 -33.26 -25.17 -55.92
N LYS A 615 -34.50 -24.97 -56.37
CA LYS A 615 -35.70 -25.27 -55.57
C LYS A 615 -36.01 -26.77 -55.68
N SER A 616 -36.57 -27.29 -54.59
CA SER A 616 -37.51 -28.42 -54.50
C SER A 616 -36.96 -29.80 -54.11
N SER A 617 -37.67 -30.34 -53.13
CA SER A 617 -38.09 -31.74 -52.95
C SER A 617 -37.35 -32.62 -51.92
N SER A 618 -38.10 -32.85 -50.82
CA SER A 618 -38.41 -34.13 -50.18
C SER A 618 -37.32 -35.18 -49.90
N ALA A 619 -37.48 -35.75 -48.69
CA ALA A 619 -37.36 -37.18 -48.36
C ALA A 619 -36.11 -37.62 -47.58
N THR A 620 -36.34 -37.83 -46.29
CA THR A 620 -36.12 -39.07 -45.51
C THR A 620 -34.73 -39.72 -45.42
N SER A 621 -34.38 -39.97 -44.15
CA SER A 621 -33.86 -41.24 -43.61
C SER A 621 -32.37 -41.58 -43.71
N ASN A 622 -31.79 -41.76 -42.52
CA ASN A 622 -30.75 -42.73 -42.14
C ASN A 622 -29.46 -42.79 -42.98
N LYS A 623 -28.37 -42.20 -42.44
CA LYS A 623 -27.22 -42.97 -41.89
C LYS A 623 -26.06 -42.06 -41.44
N LYS A 624 -25.60 -42.33 -40.22
CA LYS A 624 -24.25 -42.14 -39.63
C LYS A 624 -23.40 -40.96 -40.11
N LEU A 625 -23.34 -39.92 -39.27
CA LEU A 625 -22.27 -38.92 -39.29
C LEU A 625 -20.95 -39.60 -38.86
N LYS A 626 -19.95 -39.63 -39.76
CA LYS A 626 -18.56 -39.99 -39.44
C LYS A 626 -17.90 -38.80 -38.73
N SER A 627 -17.27 -39.09 -37.60
CA SER A 627 -16.42 -38.18 -36.83
C SER A 627 -15.19 -37.75 -37.62
N TYR A 628 -14.76 -36.51 -37.40
CA TYR A 628 -13.37 -36.11 -37.65
C TYR A 628 -12.57 -36.42 -36.39
N THR A 629 -11.92 -37.58 -36.39
CA THR A 629 -10.79 -37.88 -35.52
C THR A 629 -9.53 -37.41 -36.25
N MET A 630 -8.62 -36.73 -35.55
CA MET A 630 -7.24 -36.58 -36.02
C MET A 630 -6.62 -37.97 -36.07
N ARG A 631 -5.88 -38.28 -37.15
CA ARG A 631 -5.02 -39.46 -37.16
C ARG A 631 -3.81 -39.17 -36.28
N SER A 632 -3.85 -39.64 -35.04
CA SER A 632 -2.69 -40.27 -34.40
C SER A 632 -3.01 -41.78 -34.32
N ASP A 633 -2.04 -42.64 -34.61
CA ASP A 633 -2.24 -44.10 -34.71
C ASP A 633 -2.38 -44.80 -33.34
N ASN A 634 -2.96 -44.14 -32.33
CA ASN A 634 -3.33 -44.75 -31.04
C ASN A 634 -4.57 -44.06 -30.48
N ILE A 635 -5.74 -44.71 -30.64
CA ILE A 635 -7.03 -44.23 -30.08
C ILE A 635 -7.01 -44.26 -28.54
N GLU A 636 -6.15 -45.09 -27.94
CA GLU A 636 -5.91 -45.10 -26.49
C GLU A 636 -5.23 -43.80 -26.01
N ASP A 637 -4.31 -43.21 -26.79
CA ASP A 637 -3.56 -42.01 -26.39
C ASP A 637 -4.42 -40.72 -26.38
N GLU A 638 -5.40 -40.58 -27.28
CA GLU A 638 -6.32 -39.43 -27.32
C GLU A 638 -7.38 -39.49 -26.21
N ALA A 639 -7.93 -40.68 -25.93
CA ALA A 639 -8.84 -40.87 -24.80
C ALA A 639 -8.13 -40.62 -23.47
N ASP A 640 -6.92 -41.16 -23.30
CA ASP A 640 -6.08 -40.93 -22.12
C ASP A 640 -5.68 -39.46 -21.95
N TYR A 641 -5.57 -38.70 -23.03
CA TYR A 641 -5.30 -37.26 -22.97
C TYR A 641 -6.49 -36.49 -22.39
N TYR A 642 -7.71 -36.73 -22.90
CA TYR A 642 -8.90 -36.06 -22.39
C TYR A 642 -9.27 -36.53 -20.98
N GLU A 643 -9.07 -37.80 -20.65
CA GLU A 643 -9.26 -38.32 -19.28
C GLU A 643 -8.28 -37.66 -18.30
N ARG A 644 -7.00 -37.51 -18.67
CA ARG A 644 -6.00 -36.80 -17.83
C ARG A 644 -6.34 -35.33 -17.66
N GLU A 645 -6.85 -34.66 -18.70
CA GLU A 645 -7.20 -33.25 -18.61
C GLU A 645 -8.46 -33.03 -17.75
N ILE A 646 -9.48 -33.90 -17.87
CA ILE A 646 -10.67 -33.88 -17.00
C ILE A 646 -10.29 -34.17 -15.54
N GLU A 647 -9.44 -35.17 -15.30
CA GLU A 647 -8.97 -35.52 -13.95
C GLU A 647 -8.20 -34.35 -13.32
N LYS A 648 -7.36 -33.66 -14.09
CA LYS A 648 -6.67 -32.45 -13.66
C LYS A 648 -7.65 -31.33 -13.28
N TYR A 649 -8.68 -31.05 -14.08
CA TYR A 649 -9.68 -30.03 -13.77
C TYR A 649 -10.51 -30.36 -12.52
N MET A 650 -10.88 -31.64 -12.35
CA MET A 650 -11.62 -32.10 -11.17
C MET A 650 -10.75 -32.01 -9.91
N GLN A 651 -9.47 -32.36 -10.01
CA GLN A 651 -8.53 -32.25 -8.89
C GLN A 651 -8.28 -30.79 -8.50
N GLU A 652 -8.08 -29.89 -9.48
CA GLU A 652 -7.93 -28.47 -9.21
C GLU A 652 -9.18 -27.86 -8.54
N SER A 653 -10.37 -28.32 -8.93
CA SER A 653 -11.64 -27.91 -8.34
C SER A 653 -11.81 -28.44 -6.91
N LEU A 654 -11.43 -29.70 -6.66
CA LEU A 654 -11.41 -30.30 -5.33
C LEU A 654 -10.45 -29.56 -4.41
N ASP A 655 -9.21 -29.35 -4.85
CA ASP A 655 -8.19 -28.63 -4.07
C ASP A 655 -8.62 -27.18 -3.78
N SER A 656 -9.31 -26.55 -4.73
CA SER A 656 -9.85 -25.20 -4.55
C SER A 656 -10.97 -25.16 -3.51
N THR A 657 -11.94 -26.07 -3.60
CA THR A 657 -13.05 -26.13 -2.64
C THR A 657 -12.55 -26.50 -1.24
N GLU A 658 -11.54 -27.37 -1.13
CA GLU A 658 -10.95 -27.75 0.14
C GLU A 658 -10.17 -26.59 0.79
N ARG A 659 -9.41 -25.80 0.00
CA ARG A 659 -8.77 -24.57 0.48
C ARG A 659 -9.81 -23.55 0.97
N SER A 660 -10.86 -23.32 0.19
CA SER A 660 -11.93 -22.39 0.56
C SER A 660 -12.66 -22.83 1.84
N ARG A 661 -12.92 -24.13 2.00
CA ARG A 661 -13.48 -24.70 3.23
C ARG A 661 -12.58 -24.44 4.44
N ARG A 662 -11.29 -24.75 4.36
CA ARG A 662 -10.32 -24.46 5.43
C ARG A 662 -10.25 -22.98 5.80
N HIS A 663 -10.35 -22.07 4.82
CA HIS A 663 -10.39 -20.63 5.09
C HIS A 663 -11.65 -20.19 5.82
N LEU A 664 -12.81 -20.76 5.50
CA LEU A 664 -14.06 -20.48 6.18
C LEU A 664 -14.07 -21.03 7.61
N GLU A 665 -13.53 -22.23 7.84
CA GLU A 665 -13.35 -22.80 9.18
C GLU A 665 -12.42 -21.95 10.05
N ASN A 666 -11.30 -21.48 9.49
CA ASN A 666 -10.39 -20.58 10.19
C ASN A 666 -11.06 -19.25 10.52
N SER A 667 -11.91 -18.73 9.62
CA SER A 667 -12.65 -17.48 9.84
C SER A 667 -13.70 -17.64 10.93
N GLU A 668 -14.38 -18.79 10.99
CA GLU A 668 -15.36 -19.12 12.03
C GLU A 668 -14.69 -19.23 13.40
N LYS A 669 -13.53 -19.91 13.48
CA LYS A 669 -12.74 -20.01 14.71
C LYS A 669 -12.26 -18.64 15.19
N LEU A 670 -11.73 -17.81 14.29
CA LEU A 670 -11.29 -16.46 14.61
C LEU A 670 -12.46 -15.57 15.06
N GLY A 671 -13.62 -15.70 14.41
CA GLY A 671 -14.83 -15.01 14.80
C GLY A 671 -15.29 -15.42 16.21
N ALA A 672 -15.27 -16.71 16.53
CA ALA A 672 -15.65 -17.22 17.84
C ALA A 672 -14.72 -16.71 18.95
N GLN A 673 -13.41 -16.66 18.68
CA GLN A 673 -12.44 -16.04 19.59
C GLN A 673 -12.72 -14.55 19.78
N THR A 674 -13.02 -13.83 18.70
CA THR A 674 -13.37 -12.39 18.77
C THR A 674 -14.63 -12.16 19.60
N ALA A 675 -15.63 -13.04 19.49
CA ALA A 675 -16.83 -12.99 20.32
C ALA A 675 -16.53 -13.23 21.80
N GLN A 676 -15.62 -14.16 22.11
CA GLN A 676 -15.18 -14.40 23.48
C GLN A 676 -14.47 -13.16 24.07
N ASP A 677 -13.57 -12.54 23.30
CA ASP A 677 -12.88 -11.31 23.73
C ASP A 677 -13.88 -10.16 24.00
N LEU A 678 -14.92 -10.02 23.18
CA LEU A 678 -15.98 -9.03 23.41
C LEU A 678 -16.78 -9.31 24.69
N LEU A 679 -17.08 -10.58 25.00
CA LEU A 679 -17.74 -10.95 26.26
C LEU A 679 -16.86 -10.63 27.47
N GLU A 680 -15.55 -10.86 27.38
CA GLU A 680 -14.60 -10.46 28.44
C GLU A 680 -14.49 -8.94 28.60
N GLN A 681 -14.51 -8.19 27.48
CA GLN A 681 -14.53 -6.73 27.50
C GLN A 681 -15.80 -6.20 28.16
N ARG A 682 -16.96 -6.79 27.84
CA ARG A 682 -18.23 -6.45 28.48
C ARG A 682 -18.15 -6.58 30.00
N GLU A 683 -17.59 -7.69 30.49
CA GLU A 683 -17.46 -7.90 31.94
C GLU A 683 -16.61 -6.81 32.61
N LYS A 684 -15.54 -6.36 31.94
CA LYS A 684 -14.70 -5.25 32.43
C LYS A 684 -15.47 -3.93 32.47
N LEU A 685 -16.28 -3.65 31.45
CA LEU A 685 -17.11 -2.44 31.40
C LEU A 685 -18.17 -2.47 32.51
N GLU A 686 -18.84 -3.60 32.74
CA GLU A 686 -19.81 -3.74 33.83
C GLU A 686 -19.16 -3.57 35.21
N ARG A 687 -17.96 -4.12 35.43
CA ARG A 687 -17.20 -3.88 36.67
C ARG A 687 -16.85 -2.40 36.83
N THR A 688 -16.48 -1.72 35.75
CA THR A 688 -16.17 -0.29 35.77
C THR A 688 -17.41 0.54 36.12
N GLU A 689 -18.56 0.22 35.52
CA GLU A 689 -19.83 0.87 35.84
C GLU A 689 -20.21 0.68 37.32
N ARG A 690 -20.08 -0.55 37.85
CA ARG A 690 -20.32 -0.84 39.28
C ARG A 690 -19.39 -0.05 40.21
N ASN A 691 -18.10 0.03 39.87
CA ASN A 691 -17.13 0.80 40.66
C ASN A 691 -17.48 2.29 40.68
N LEU A 692 -17.96 2.85 39.56
CA LEU A 692 -18.42 4.24 39.52
C LEU A 692 -19.69 4.47 40.36
N ASP A 693 -20.61 3.51 40.40
CA ASP A 693 -21.79 3.59 41.25
C ASP A 693 -21.41 3.51 42.75
N GLU A 694 -20.40 2.70 43.09
CA GLU A 694 -19.84 2.63 44.45
C GLU A 694 -19.14 3.94 44.84
N ILE A 695 -18.30 4.49 43.96
CA ILE A 695 -17.67 5.81 44.15
C ILE A 695 -18.75 6.86 44.38
N HIS A 696 -19.84 6.83 43.62
CA HIS A 696 -20.94 7.77 43.79
C HIS A 696 -21.56 7.66 45.20
N ARG A 697 -21.82 6.44 45.68
CA ARG A 697 -22.35 6.20 47.04
C ARG A 697 -21.40 6.69 48.12
N THR A 698 -20.11 6.37 48.01
CA THR A 698 -19.07 6.81 48.94
C THR A 698 -18.96 8.33 48.96
N THR A 699 -18.99 8.96 47.78
CA THR A 699 -18.98 10.43 47.64
C THR A 699 -20.18 11.07 48.32
N GLN A 700 -21.38 10.48 48.25
CA GLN A 700 -22.55 10.97 49.00
C GLN A 700 -22.38 10.87 50.51
N ILE A 701 -21.76 9.79 51.01
CA ILE A 701 -21.43 9.63 52.44
C ILE A 701 -20.40 10.69 52.86
N THR A 702 -19.35 10.89 52.06
CA THR A 702 -18.34 11.94 52.28
C THR A 702 -18.98 13.33 52.33
N GLN A 703 -19.95 13.62 51.46
CA GLN A 703 -20.69 14.90 51.51
C GLN A 703 -21.43 15.08 52.83
N ARG A 704 -22.11 14.02 53.33
CA ARG A 704 -22.82 14.07 54.62
C ARG A 704 -21.83 14.30 55.77
N ASN A 705 -20.67 13.66 55.73
CA ASN A 705 -19.61 13.84 56.73
C ASN A 705 -19.03 15.26 56.69
N LEU A 706 -18.71 15.81 55.51
CA LEU A 706 -18.26 17.20 55.35
C LEU A 706 -19.31 18.21 55.84
N ASN A 707 -20.59 17.96 55.57
CA ASN A 707 -21.68 18.80 56.08
C ASN A 707 -21.81 18.71 57.61
N SER A 708 -21.55 17.53 58.20
CA SER A 708 -21.52 17.37 59.66
C SER A 708 -20.30 18.03 60.31
N LEU A 709 -19.13 18.03 59.64
CA LEU A 709 -17.92 18.71 60.12
C LEU A 709 -18.08 20.24 60.13
N LYS A 710 -18.78 20.81 59.14
CA LYS A 710 -19.20 22.22 59.19
C LYS A 710 -20.07 22.56 60.41
N SER A 711 -20.85 21.61 60.89
CA SER A 711 -21.72 21.78 62.07
C SER A 711 -20.96 21.69 63.40
N VAL A 712 -19.72 21.17 63.43
CA VAL A 712 -18.91 21.02 64.65
C VAL A 712 -18.03 22.25 64.93
N PHE A 713 -17.65 23.01 63.91
CA PHE A 713 -16.87 24.25 64.06
C PHE A 713 -17.71 25.51 64.38
N GLY A 714 -18.99 25.33 64.69
CA GLY A 714 -19.90 26.40 65.13
C GLY A 714 -20.93 25.90 66.14
N GLY A 715 -20.55 25.73 67.41
CA GLY A 715 -21.49 25.60 68.55
C GLY A 715 -21.82 24.18 69.04
N PHE A 716 -21.97 24.05 70.36
CA PHE A 716 -21.98 22.84 71.19
C PHE A 716 -23.31 22.01 71.25
N PHE A 717 -23.15 20.67 71.42
CA PHE A 717 -23.99 19.60 72.04
C PHE A 717 -25.11 18.78 71.29
N LYS A 718 -24.90 17.43 71.40
CA LYS A 718 -25.82 16.27 71.67
C LYS A 718 -26.41 15.38 70.54
N ASN A 719 -25.87 14.15 70.49
CA ASN A 719 -26.47 12.80 70.31
C ASN A 719 -27.70 12.56 69.40
N LYS A 720 -27.51 11.72 68.36
CA LYS A 720 -28.13 10.36 68.26
C LYS A 720 -27.58 9.58 67.05
N PHE A 721 -26.99 8.42 67.31
CA PHE A 721 -26.61 7.41 66.31
C PHE A 721 -27.83 6.68 65.72
N SER A 722 -27.70 6.24 64.47
CA SER A 722 -28.11 4.92 63.93
C SER A 722 -28.86 4.98 62.60
N ARG A 723 -28.23 4.49 61.52
CA ARG A 723 -28.86 3.53 60.61
C ARG A 723 -27.81 2.83 59.75
N LYS A 724 -27.79 1.50 59.84
CA LYS A 724 -27.03 0.57 59.00
C LYS A 724 -27.54 0.67 57.54
N PRO A 725 -26.69 0.71 56.49
CA PRO A 725 -27.18 0.54 55.12
C PRO A 725 -27.57 -0.93 54.87
N PRO A 726 -28.54 -1.19 53.97
CA PRO A 726 -29.06 -2.54 53.74
C PRO A 726 -28.06 -3.39 52.94
N ASP A 727 -27.83 -4.61 53.42
CA ASP A 727 -27.24 -5.70 52.67
C ASP A 727 -28.25 -6.18 51.63
N ALA A 728 -28.14 -5.70 50.38
CA ALA A 728 -28.62 -6.39 49.18
C ALA A 728 -28.12 -5.66 47.94
N VAL A 729 -27.20 -6.28 47.20
CA VAL A 729 -26.94 -5.93 45.81
C VAL A 729 -28.13 -6.49 45.00
N PRO A 730 -28.91 -5.67 44.27
CA PRO A 730 -29.79 -6.22 43.26
C PRO A 730 -28.91 -6.80 42.16
N GLU A 731 -28.99 -8.11 41.93
CA GLU A 731 -28.48 -8.70 40.70
C GLU A 731 -29.19 -8.01 39.52
N MET A 732 -28.42 -7.31 38.69
CA MET A 732 -28.97 -6.76 37.45
C MET A 732 -29.24 -7.90 36.48
N PRO A 733 -30.33 -7.84 35.70
CA PRO A 733 -30.57 -8.82 34.64
C PRO A 733 -29.43 -8.74 33.63
N GLN A 734 -28.80 -9.87 33.31
CA GLN A 734 -27.91 -9.96 32.16
C GLN A 734 -28.64 -9.46 30.91
N SER A 735 -27.96 -8.64 30.10
CA SER A 735 -28.54 -8.19 28.83
C SER A 735 -28.86 -9.37 27.93
N LYS A 736 -30.01 -9.31 27.24
CA LYS A 736 -30.49 -10.34 26.32
C LYS A 736 -29.57 -10.55 25.10
N SER A 737 -28.60 -9.68 24.86
CA SER A 737 -27.61 -9.78 23.77
C SER A 737 -26.37 -10.59 24.17
N ALA A 738 -25.85 -10.40 25.39
CA ALA A 738 -24.73 -11.16 25.92
C ALA A 738 -25.07 -12.64 26.02
N SER A 739 -26.32 -12.96 26.42
CA SER A 739 -26.81 -14.34 26.41
C SER A 739 -26.81 -14.92 24.98
N ARG A 740 -27.26 -14.15 23.98
CA ARG A 740 -27.33 -14.61 22.58
C ARG A 740 -25.96 -14.81 21.94
N LEU A 741 -25.02 -13.91 22.17
CA LEU A 741 -23.66 -14.07 21.64
C LEU A 741 -22.97 -15.27 22.31
N ASN A 742 -23.17 -15.44 23.63
CA ASN A 742 -22.66 -16.58 24.37
C ASN A 742 -23.30 -17.92 23.91
N ASP A 743 -24.60 -17.93 23.65
CA ASP A 743 -25.33 -19.08 23.08
C ASP A 743 -24.82 -19.41 21.66
N THR A 744 -24.61 -18.39 20.82
CA THR A 744 -24.05 -18.56 19.47
C THR A 744 -22.64 -19.13 19.52
N VAL A 745 -21.77 -18.65 20.42
CA VAL A 745 -20.42 -19.17 20.62
C VAL A 745 -20.43 -20.60 21.18
N ALA A 746 -21.33 -20.90 22.13
CA ALA A 746 -21.49 -22.23 22.69
C ALA A 746 -21.96 -23.25 21.63
N GLU A 747 -22.87 -22.86 20.73
CA GLU A 747 -23.37 -23.72 19.65
C GLU A 747 -22.29 -23.96 18.57
N LEU A 748 -21.43 -22.96 18.30
CA LEU A 748 -20.28 -23.12 17.40
C LEU A 748 -19.20 -24.05 18.00
N ASN A 749 -18.98 -23.98 19.31
CA ASN A 749 -17.97 -24.78 20.00
C ASN A 749 -18.40 -26.24 20.26
N THR A 750 -19.70 -26.51 20.36
CA THR A 750 -20.22 -27.87 20.66
C THR A 750 -20.51 -28.72 19.43
N GLY A 751 -20.39 -28.16 18.22
CA GLY A 751 -20.64 -28.89 16.96
C GLY A 751 -22.07 -29.43 16.81
N GLY A 752 -22.98 -29.05 17.71
CA GLY A 752 -24.30 -29.62 17.86
C GLY A 752 -25.29 -29.09 16.84
N SER A 753 -25.88 -30.01 16.07
CA SER A 753 -26.98 -29.71 15.17
C SER A 753 -28.30 -29.84 15.93
N SER A 754 -28.96 -28.73 16.30
CA SER A 754 -30.41 -28.73 16.58
C SER A 754 -30.99 -27.31 16.75
N ALA A 755 -31.39 -26.69 15.64
CA ALA A 755 -32.53 -25.76 15.66
C ALA A 755 -33.20 -25.78 14.27
N SER A 756 -34.31 -26.51 14.20
CA SER A 756 -35.26 -26.48 13.08
C SER A 756 -35.79 -25.06 12.90
N PHE A 757 -35.38 -24.38 11.82
CA PHE A 757 -36.01 -23.16 11.36
C PHE A 757 -36.66 -23.42 9.99
N SER A 758 -37.98 -23.26 9.95
CA SER A 758 -38.84 -23.42 8.78
C SER A 758 -38.61 -22.28 7.79
N GLY A 759 -37.69 -22.48 6.86
CA GLY A 759 -37.52 -21.63 5.69
C GLY A 759 -37.03 -22.49 4.53
N THR A 760 -37.96 -22.88 3.65
CA THR A 760 -37.76 -23.53 2.34
C THR A 760 -36.34 -24.04 2.08
N ALA A 761 -36.09 -25.30 2.48
CA ALA A 761 -34.90 -26.02 2.08
C ALA A 761 -34.86 -26.09 0.54
N SER A 762 -33.94 -25.36 -0.07
CA SER A 762 -33.52 -25.65 -1.43
C SER A 762 -32.80 -26.99 -1.36
N ALA A 763 -33.24 -27.96 -2.15
CA ALA A 763 -32.54 -29.24 -2.28
C ALA A 763 -31.05 -28.99 -2.64
N PRO A 764 -30.13 -29.89 -2.24
CA PRO A 764 -28.72 -29.78 -2.62
C PRO A 764 -28.64 -29.60 -4.14
N GLN A 765 -28.09 -28.47 -4.58
CA GLN A 765 -27.92 -28.19 -6.00
C GLN A 765 -26.62 -28.83 -6.44
N SER A 766 -26.73 -29.90 -7.23
CA SER A 766 -25.56 -30.55 -7.83
C SER A 766 -24.85 -29.58 -8.77
N THR A 767 -23.53 -29.54 -8.67
CA THR A 767 -22.68 -28.72 -9.56
C THR A 767 -22.72 -29.20 -11.01
N LEU A 768 -23.01 -30.48 -11.23
CA LEU A 768 -23.18 -31.10 -12.54
C LEU A 768 -24.64 -31.34 -12.93
N SER A 769 -24.92 -31.35 -14.25
CA SER A 769 -26.23 -31.72 -14.79
C SER A 769 -26.52 -33.21 -14.56
N GLU A 770 -27.80 -33.59 -14.50
CA GLU A 770 -28.23 -35.00 -14.32
C GLU A 770 -27.67 -35.93 -15.41
N SER A 771 -27.54 -35.42 -16.64
CA SER A 771 -26.90 -36.14 -17.75
C SER A 771 -25.40 -36.37 -17.54
N SER A 772 -24.71 -35.40 -16.93
CA SER A 772 -23.28 -35.47 -16.62
C SER A 772 -23.00 -36.39 -15.43
N ARG A 773 -23.86 -36.37 -14.39
CA ARG A 773 -23.75 -37.28 -13.24
C ARG A 773 -23.94 -38.74 -13.64
N ASN A 774 -24.89 -39.03 -14.53
CA ASN A 774 -25.08 -40.38 -15.05
C ASN A 774 -23.89 -40.86 -15.90
N ALA A 775 -23.13 -39.95 -16.51
CA ALA A 775 -21.94 -40.28 -17.30
C ALA A 775 -20.71 -40.61 -16.43
N ILE A 776 -20.61 -40.03 -15.23
CA ILE A 776 -19.51 -40.29 -14.28
C ILE A 776 -19.84 -41.36 -13.23
N LYS A 777 -21.10 -41.81 -13.18
CA LYS A 777 -21.59 -42.79 -12.20
C LYS A 777 -20.84 -44.13 -12.31
N GLY A 778 -20.32 -44.63 -11.19
CA GLY A 778 -19.49 -45.84 -11.12
C GLY A 778 -18.03 -45.63 -11.54
N THR A 779 -17.59 -44.39 -11.82
CA THR A 779 -16.20 -44.05 -12.13
C THR A 779 -15.50 -43.39 -10.93
N ARG A 780 -14.17 -43.28 -10.97
CA ARG A 780 -13.41 -42.56 -9.94
C ARG A 780 -13.80 -41.08 -9.80
N TRP A 781 -14.35 -40.47 -10.86
CA TRP A 781 -14.74 -39.05 -10.87
C TRP A 781 -16.03 -38.78 -10.10
N GLU A 782 -16.89 -39.79 -9.90
CA GLU A 782 -18.06 -39.67 -9.02
C GLU A 782 -17.66 -39.37 -7.57
N ALA A 783 -16.56 -39.98 -7.10
CA ALA A 783 -16.05 -39.72 -5.75
C ALA A 783 -15.54 -38.28 -5.61
N MET A 784 -14.86 -37.74 -6.63
CA MET A 784 -14.36 -36.36 -6.62
C MET A 784 -15.49 -35.33 -6.70
N ASP A 785 -16.51 -35.59 -7.53
CA ASP A 785 -17.71 -34.75 -7.65
C ASP A 785 -18.50 -34.71 -6.33
N ASN A 786 -18.73 -35.88 -5.72
CA ASN A 786 -19.40 -35.96 -4.42
C ASN A 786 -18.62 -35.21 -3.32
N GLN A 787 -17.28 -35.27 -3.31
CA GLN A 787 -16.46 -34.50 -2.37
C GLN A 787 -16.51 -32.99 -2.61
N ILE A 788 -16.60 -32.55 -3.87
CA ILE A 788 -16.78 -31.14 -4.22
C ILE A 788 -18.14 -30.64 -3.71
N ASP A 789 -19.21 -31.40 -3.96
CA ASP A 789 -20.56 -31.08 -3.47
C ASP A 789 -20.59 -31.06 -1.92
N GLU A 790 -19.97 -32.04 -1.24
CA GLU A 790 -19.83 -32.08 0.22
C GLU A 790 -19.06 -30.85 0.76
N ASN A 791 -17.97 -30.46 0.10
CA ASN A 791 -17.22 -29.26 0.46
C ASN A 791 -18.07 -27.99 0.28
N LEU A 792 -18.88 -27.90 -0.77
CA LEU A 792 -19.75 -26.75 -1.03
C LEU A 792 -20.89 -26.64 -0.02
N ASP A 793 -21.46 -27.77 0.40
CA ASP A 793 -22.46 -27.82 1.46
C ASP A 793 -21.86 -27.42 2.81
N ALA A 794 -20.66 -27.92 3.13
CA ALA A 794 -19.92 -27.50 4.32
C ALA A 794 -19.65 -25.99 4.30
N MET A 795 -19.11 -25.45 3.20
CA MET A 795 -18.87 -24.01 3.04
C MET A 795 -20.14 -23.17 3.20
N THR A 796 -21.29 -23.65 2.72
CA THR A 796 -22.59 -22.99 2.90
C THR A 796 -23.00 -22.94 4.37
N LYS A 797 -22.77 -24.03 5.12
CA LYS A 797 -22.97 -24.07 6.57
C LYS A 797 -22.04 -23.09 7.31
N ASN A 798 -20.74 -23.07 7.01
CA ASN A 798 -19.79 -22.14 7.61
C ASN A 798 -20.16 -20.67 7.31
N LEU A 799 -20.58 -20.35 6.09
CA LEU A 799 -21.03 -18.99 5.73
C LEU A 799 -22.28 -18.56 6.49
N ARG A 800 -23.24 -19.47 6.71
CA ARG A 800 -24.42 -19.21 7.54
C ARG A 800 -24.03 -18.95 9.00
N ASN A 801 -23.10 -19.74 9.54
CA ASN A 801 -22.57 -19.57 10.89
C ASN A 801 -21.86 -18.21 11.06
N LEU A 802 -20.98 -17.87 10.13
CA LEU A 802 -20.27 -16.58 10.09
C LEU A 802 -21.22 -15.39 10.00
N ARG A 803 -22.28 -15.50 9.20
CA ARG A 803 -23.30 -14.45 9.12
C ARG A 803 -24.00 -14.24 10.46
N ARG A 804 -24.44 -15.32 11.12
CA ARG A 804 -25.08 -15.24 12.43
C ARG A 804 -24.15 -14.61 13.46
N LEU A 805 -22.90 -15.06 13.50
CA LEU A 805 -21.87 -14.53 14.39
C LEU A 805 -21.61 -13.04 14.14
N GLY A 806 -21.54 -12.59 12.88
CA GLY A 806 -21.41 -11.18 12.55
C GLY A 806 -22.60 -10.32 12.99
N GLU A 807 -23.83 -10.82 12.86
CA GLU A 807 -25.04 -10.15 13.35
C GLU A 807 -25.05 -10.04 14.89
N ASP A 808 -24.58 -11.06 15.60
CA ASP A 808 -24.49 -11.05 17.08
C ASP A 808 -23.36 -10.14 17.58
N LEU A 809 -22.18 -10.22 16.97
CA LEU A 809 -21.05 -9.32 17.26
C LEU A 809 -21.43 -7.85 17.08
N GLY A 810 -22.12 -7.52 15.98
CA GLY A 810 -22.55 -6.15 15.71
C GLY A 810 -23.49 -5.61 16.80
N ARG A 811 -24.45 -6.42 17.23
CA ARG A 811 -25.36 -6.05 18.33
C ARG A 811 -24.63 -5.86 19.66
N GLU A 812 -23.67 -6.73 19.98
CA GLU A 812 -22.88 -6.62 21.21
C GLU A 812 -22.04 -5.33 21.22
N VAL A 813 -21.40 -4.99 20.10
CA VAL A 813 -20.64 -3.74 19.96
C VAL A 813 -21.53 -2.52 20.16
N ASP A 814 -22.71 -2.48 19.54
CA ASP A 814 -23.66 -1.38 19.70
C ASP A 814 -24.10 -1.19 21.15
N GLU A 815 -24.30 -2.28 21.90
CA GLU A 815 -24.63 -2.21 23.32
C GLU A 815 -23.45 -1.76 24.20
N GLN A 816 -22.24 -2.22 23.91
CA GLN A 816 -21.05 -1.77 24.64
C GLN A 816 -20.78 -0.28 24.40
N ASN A 817 -21.04 0.23 23.18
CA ASN A 817 -20.98 1.66 22.89
C ASN A 817 -21.97 2.45 23.78
N GLN A 818 -23.21 1.96 23.92
CA GLN A 818 -24.18 2.59 24.83
C GLN A 818 -23.75 2.51 26.31
N MET A 819 -23.06 1.43 26.71
CA MET A 819 -22.53 1.28 28.07
C MET A 819 -21.39 2.27 28.33
N LEU A 820 -20.49 2.47 27.37
CA LEU A 820 -19.43 3.46 27.42
C LEU A 820 -19.97 4.88 27.59
N ASP A 821 -21.02 5.25 26.87
CA ASP A 821 -21.67 6.57 27.01
C ASP A 821 -22.23 6.78 28.42
N ARG A 822 -22.86 5.75 29.01
CA ARG A 822 -23.35 5.81 30.40
C ARG A 822 -22.22 5.91 31.41
N ILE A 823 -21.16 5.12 31.23
CA ILE A 823 -19.96 5.13 32.08
C ILE A 823 -19.31 6.50 32.04
N GLN A 824 -19.15 7.09 30.85
CA GLN A 824 -18.58 8.42 30.66
C GLN A 824 -19.40 9.47 31.42
N THR A 825 -20.72 9.45 31.26
CA THR A 825 -21.63 10.37 31.95
C THR A 825 -21.53 10.22 33.48
N LYS A 826 -21.46 9.00 34.00
CA LYS A 826 -21.30 8.72 35.44
C LYS A 826 -19.93 9.19 35.95
N ALA A 827 -18.86 8.96 35.18
CA ALA A 827 -17.50 9.36 35.54
C ALA A 827 -17.36 10.89 35.61
N ASP A 828 -17.85 11.62 34.60
CA ASP A 828 -17.82 13.09 34.58
C ASP A 828 -18.61 13.68 35.75
N ARG A 829 -19.77 13.08 36.07
CA ARG A 829 -20.58 13.49 37.23
C ARG A 829 -19.84 13.27 38.55
N ASN A 830 -19.21 12.11 38.73
CA ASN A 830 -18.46 11.81 39.95
C ASN A 830 -17.23 12.71 40.11
N ASP A 831 -16.48 12.96 39.03
CA ASP A 831 -15.32 13.87 39.04
C ASP A 831 -15.72 15.28 39.47
N ALA A 832 -16.83 15.80 38.92
CA ALA A 832 -17.36 17.10 39.30
C ALA A 832 -17.70 17.19 40.80
N ILE A 833 -18.32 16.14 41.37
CA ILE A 833 -18.67 16.12 42.80
C ILE A 833 -17.41 16.03 43.67
N VAL A 834 -16.46 15.17 43.31
CA VAL A 834 -15.20 15.00 44.05
C VAL A 834 -14.40 16.31 44.08
N ARG A 835 -14.28 17.04 42.95
CA ARG A 835 -13.62 18.36 42.92
C ARG A 835 -14.27 19.38 43.83
N VAL A 836 -15.61 19.40 43.89
CA VAL A 836 -16.34 20.30 44.79
C VAL A 836 -16.07 19.94 46.25
N GLN A 837 -16.06 18.64 46.58
CA GLN A 837 -15.73 18.17 47.92
C GLN A 837 -14.30 18.49 48.33
N ASP A 838 -13.35 18.33 47.42
CA ASP A 838 -11.94 18.60 47.68
C ASP A 838 -11.70 20.09 47.96
N LYS A 839 -12.33 20.98 47.17
CA LYS A 839 -12.36 22.43 47.46
C LYS A 839 -13.01 22.75 48.81
N GLN A 840 -14.10 22.07 49.16
CA GLN A 840 -14.74 22.24 50.47
C GLN A 840 -13.82 21.78 51.61
N MET A 841 -13.10 20.68 51.43
CA MET A 841 -12.18 20.12 52.42
C MET A 841 -10.96 21.03 52.62
N GLN A 842 -10.36 21.54 51.54
CA GLN A 842 -9.27 22.53 51.61
C GLN A 842 -9.68 23.80 52.36
N LYS A 843 -10.93 24.26 52.15
CA LYS A 843 -11.47 25.42 52.88
C LYS A 843 -11.66 25.16 54.37
N ILE A 844 -12.00 23.94 54.77
CA ILE A 844 -12.12 23.53 56.19
C ILE A 844 -10.73 23.39 56.83
N LEU A 845 -9.73 22.95 56.07
CA LEU A 845 -8.36 22.73 56.55
C LEU A 845 -7.50 24.00 56.61
N GLY A 846 -8.03 25.17 56.22
CA GLY A 846 -7.40 26.47 56.43
C GLY A 846 -6.18 26.76 55.55
N SER A 847 -6.02 26.07 54.42
CA SER A 847 -4.93 26.31 53.46
C SER A 847 -5.34 27.31 52.37
N GLU A 848 -5.44 28.60 52.71
CA GLU A 848 -5.45 29.67 51.69
C GLU A 848 -4.10 30.39 51.72
N THR A 849 -3.24 30.10 50.73
CA THR A 849 -2.16 31.01 50.33
C THR A 849 -2.05 31.10 48.80
N LYS A 850 -2.53 32.24 48.29
CA LYS A 850 -2.10 33.02 47.11
C LYS A 850 -1.73 32.28 45.81
N ALA A 851 -2.67 32.29 44.86
CA ALA A 851 -2.39 32.37 43.42
C ALA A 851 -3.60 32.96 42.66
N GLU A 852 -3.93 34.22 42.93
CA GLU A 852 -4.74 35.06 42.02
C GLU A 852 -3.82 36.14 41.45
N GLU A 853 -3.21 35.86 40.29
CA GLU A 853 -2.81 36.86 39.27
C GLU A 853 -2.18 36.13 38.08
N ALA A 854 -3.04 35.60 37.19
CA ALA A 854 -2.75 35.35 35.77
C ALA A 854 -4.04 34.90 35.05
N ALA A 855 -5.10 35.71 35.14
CA ALA A 855 -6.26 35.56 34.27
C ALA A 855 -5.96 36.28 32.94
N GLY A 856 -5.66 35.50 31.90
CA GLY A 856 -5.40 36.07 30.58
C GLY A 856 -5.02 35.05 29.52
N THR A 857 -5.89 34.08 29.23
CA THR A 857 -6.28 33.63 27.86
C THR A 857 -7.03 32.29 27.95
N ASN A 858 -8.26 32.27 27.46
CA ASN A 858 -9.07 31.07 27.28
C ASN A 858 -8.43 30.16 26.22
N TYR A 859 -7.95 28.98 26.60
CA TYR A 859 -7.89 27.79 25.74
C TYR A 859 -7.98 26.52 26.62
N THR A 860 -9.14 25.87 26.62
CA THR A 860 -9.31 24.51 27.15
C THR A 860 -8.99 23.50 26.04
N PRO A 861 -8.05 22.55 26.22
CA PRO A 861 -7.94 21.42 25.32
C PRO A 861 -9.02 20.38 25.69
N ASN A 862 -9.84 20.03 24.70
CA ASN A 862 -10.73 18.87 24.77
C ASN A 862 -9.86 17.60 24.85
N LEU A 863 -9.67 17.06 26.06
CA LEU A 863 -9.09 15.73 26.25
C LEU A 863 -10.08 14.67 25.75
N ASP A 864 -9.57 13.70 25.00
CA ASP A 864 -10.35 12.58 24.50
C ASP A 864 -10.85 11.68 25.67
N PRO A 865 -12.01 11.02 25.50
CA PRO A 865 -12.62 10.20 26.56
C PRO A 865 -11.75 9.02 27.01
N SER A 866 -10.98 8.40 26.10
CA SER A 866 -10.12 7.25 26.42
C SER A 866 -8.97 7.63 27.35
N THR A 867 -8.47 8.86 27.19
CA THR A 867 -7.36 9.43 27.97
C THR A 867 -7.84 9.75 29.39
N LYS A 868 -9.05 10.29 29.53
CA LYS A 868 -9.69 10.52 30.83
C LYS A 868 -10.00 9.22 31.57
N MET A 869 -10.48 8.19 30.86
CA MET A 869 -10.80 6.88 31.42
C MET A 869 -9.55 6.12 31.88
N SER A 870 -8.44 6.20 31.12
CA SER A 870 -7.14 5.66 31.49
C SER A 870 -6.53 6.33 32.74
N LEU A 871 -6.68 7.65 32.87
CA LEU A 871 -6.24 8.40 34.05
C LEU A 871 -7.07 8.07 35.29
N ALA A 872 -8.39 7.92 35.15
CA ALA A 872 -9.29 7.53 36.24
C ALA A 872 -9.01 6.10 36.75
N MET A 873 -8.70 5.15 35.85
CA MET A 873 -8.31 3.78 36.22
C MET A 873 -6.93 3.71 36.88
N LYS A 874 -5.98 4.58 36.50
CA LYS A 874 -4.65 4.64 37.15
C LYS A 874 -4.71 5.28 38.53
N ALA A 875 -5.60 6.24 38.76
CA ALA A 875 -5.79 6.84 40.08
C ALA A 875 -6.38 5.85 41.11
N THR A 876 -7.17 4.86 40.66
CA THR A 876 -7.77 3.84 41.54
C THR A 876 -6.78 2.76 41.99
N SER A 877 -5.64 2.58 41.31
CA SER A 877 -4.59 1.64 41.76
C SER A 877 -3.64 2.23 42.80
N PHE A 878 -3.73 3.53 43.09
CA PHE A 878 -2.91 4.21 44.09
C PHE A 878 -3.56 4.26 45.49
N PHE A 879 -4.82 3.85 45.61
CA PHE A 879 -5.59 3.81 46.87
C PHE A 879 -5.93 2.39 47.32
N ARG A 880 -5.09 1.40 46.97
CA ARG A 880 -5.18 0.03 47.49
C ARG A 880 -3.95 -0.33 48.29
#